data_AF-A0A4S4N4B1-F1
#
_entry.id   AF-A0A4S4N4B1-F1
#
_cell.length_a   1.000
_cell.length_b   1.000
_cell.length_c   1.000
_cell.angle_alpha   90.00
_cell.angle_beta   90.00
_cell.angle_gamma   90.00
#
_symmetry.space_group_name_H-M   'P 1'
#
loop_
_entity.id
_entity.type
_entity.pdbx_description
1 polymer ?
#
loop_
_entity_poly.entity_id
_entity_poly.type
_entity_poly.pdbx_seq_one_letter_code
_entity_poly.pdbx_strand_id
1 'polypeptide(L)'
;MQLLCVGPNNQPYYFNAITQQSTYVRPLPTFQDLAPPAAAKPKKEKPRTKTPISGTQWLRVVTTEGNTFYTHKVEKKSVWTIPEEIKDALAQLEKEEAEKEVQETKAKVEDEAQRELDRVKAELQDAVVKRKAEEPVPVDEVVISKKARIEEDEDEEGDEEEEDSDSDMEDWQREAAEQLAREAEEEKVRQAEEKKREEEEKAKELKEAEAQKGRPLNMPDRVDLSLDEAKALFKTLLREKDINPLHPWDTSLPLFVSDPRYVLLPSVSARRDAFDEYCRDRARELRQSQVKKEKRTLSPKDEFEKLLVEEVQSTRTSWTEWRRQWKKDRRYYGWGRDDREREKRFREFLKELGEVKRAAAQKAEVDFFALLKESGLATAGAVWRDVKRKIVDDTRYDAVGSSSLREELFGTFQKASATSDVQSSKPEPGEVDTNADVEETEADKEQRRRERKERAVKDREEKIRSERSKLESDINRSRQGLNRSENEMEFRTMLVDAIRDPTVSWDSVLPQLKTDPRFTNSQLPLNHQLHLFHAHVEQLKSKHLANLQVLFLTHAPSLATPFTSLPVSSILESQPAAKLGFDIRQLEEMYERWQRERTQDARRAFDEMLNENAFVEFWGRLGKIGGKGIDEGIQADDIGEDGEEVVDMKALAKTVDLKEMVMVLKNDKRYLMFDHVPEQRERWLRDYLTQLAAPKLSVHIPESM
;
A
#
# COMPACT_ATOMS: atom_id res chain seq x y z
N MET A 1 -34.10 44.70 20.13
CA MET A 1 -33.43 45.83 20.82
C MET A 1 -34.13 46.12 22.13
N GLN A 2 -33.38 46.54 23.14
CA GLN A 2 -33.91 47.10 24.39
C GLN A 2 -33.52 48.57 24.47
N LEU A 3 -34.43 49.42 24.92
CA LEU A 3 -34.22 50.86 25.07
C LEU A 3 -34.03 51.21 26.54
N LEU A 4 -33.08 52.09 26.82
CA LEU A 4 -32.91 52.69 28.14
C LEU A 4 -33.82 53.92 28.23
N CYS A 5 -34.79 53.88 29.14
CA CYS A 5 -35.76 54.93 29.38
C CYS A 5 -35.63 55.46 30.81
N VAL A 6 -36.12 56.67 31.08
CA VAL A 6 -36.12 57.27 32.42
C VAL A 6 -37.57 57.39 32.90
N GLY A 7 -37.87 56.82 34.06
CA GLY A 7 -39.19 56.90 34.68
C GLY A 7 -39.42 58.25 35.39
N PRO A 8 -40.68 58.57 35.76
CA PRO A 8 -41.03 59.87 36.36
C PRO A 8 -40.32 60.16 37.69
N ASN A 9 -39.84 59.13 38.40
CA ASN A 9 -39.04 59.26 39.62
C ASN A 9 -37.52 59.38 39.35
N ASN A 10 -37.13 59.76 38.12
CA ASN A 10 -35.75 59.82 37.62
C ASN A 10 -34.97 58.49 37.66
N GLN A 11 -35.64 57.35 37.91
CA GLN A 11 -35.03 56.03 37.90
C GLN A 11 -34.96 55.47 36.46
N PRO A 12 -33.79 54.99 36.00
CA PRO A 12 -33.67 54.36 34.69
C PRO A 12 -34.35 52.98 34.67
N TYR A 13 -35.00 52.65 33.57
CA TYR A 13 -35.57 51.33 33.31
C TYR A 13 -35.30 50.88 31.87
N TYR A 14 -35.30 49.57 31.67
CA TYR A 14 -35.04 48.94 30.37
C TYR A 14 -36.36 48.49 29.77
N PHE A 15 -36.71 49.00 28.60
CA PHE A 15 -37.91 48.60 27.86
C PHE A 15 -37.55 47.65 26.72
N ASN A 16 -38.15 46.46 26.70
CA ASN A 16 -38.01 45.53 25.60
C ASN A 16 -39.07 45.80 24.54
N ALA A 17 -38.67 46.41 23.42
CA ALA A 17 -39.58 46.78 22.34
C ALA A 17 -40.26 45.58 21.65
N ILE A 18 -39.76 44.35 21.85
CA ILE A 18 -40.33 43.12 21.26
C ILE A 18 -41.41 42.54 22.17
N THR A 19 -41.19 42.49 23.49
CA THR A 19 -42.15 41.92 24.46
C THR A 19 -43.04 42.95 25.15
N GLN A 20 -42.82 44.24 24.88
CA GLN A 20 -43.49 45.41 25.51
C GLN A 20 -43.38 45.45 27.05
N GLN A 21 -42.43 44.74 27.63
CA GLN A 21 -42.18 44.71 29.08
C GLN A 21 -41.08 45.69 29.49
N SER A 22 -41.23 46.28 30.68
CA SER A 22 -40.26 47.19 31.30
C SER A 22 -39.68 46.60 32.59
N THR A 23 -38.36 46.65 32.74
CA THR A 23 -37.65 46.15 33.94
C THR A 23 -36.67 47.19 34.48
N TYR A 24 -36.72 47.44 35.80
CA TYR A 24 -35.77 48.35 36.47
C TYR A 24 -34.40 47.72 36.72
N VAL A 25 -34.30 46.39 36.68
CA VAL A 25 -33.01 45.67 36.68
C VAL A 25 -32.46 45.64 35.25
N ARG A 26 -31.15 45.90 35.10
CA ARG A 26 -30.43 45.75 33.83
C ARG A 26 -30.38 44.26 33.45
N PRO A 27 -31.02 43.82 32.36
CA PRO A 27 -30.90 42.43 31.93
C PRO A 27 -29.46 42.12 31.52
N LEU A 28 -29.00 40.91 31.85
CA LEU A 28 -27.72 40.40 31.36
C LEU A 28 -27.79 40.14 29.84
N PRO A 29 -26.65 40.13 29.12
CA PRO A 29 -26.65 39.87 27.68
C PRO A 29 -26.95 38.40 27.39
N THR A 30 -28.23 38.04 27.30
CA THR A 30 -28.64 36.75 26.74
C THR A 30 -28.26 36.72 25.27
N PHE A 31 -27.26 35.91 24.92
CA PHE A 31 -26.94 35.56 23.53
C PHE A 31 -28.03 34.63 22.99
N GLN A 32 -29.19 35.20 22.69
CA GLN A 32 -30.19 34.55 21.84
C GLN A 32 -29.84 34.81 20.38
N ASP A 33 -29.34 33.75 19.75
CA ASP A 33 -29.44 33.39 18.34
C ASP A 33 -29.50 34.53 17.32
N LEU A 34 -28.42 34.65 16.56
CA LEU A 34 -28.45 35.31 15.25
C LEU A 34 -29.55 34.66 14.41
N ALA A 35 -30.58 35.43 14.07
CA ALA A 35 -31.59 34.98 13.12
C ALA A 35 -30.91 34.53 11.82
N PRO A 36 -31.24 33.35 11.27
CA PRO A 36 -30.63 32.88 10.03
C PRO A 36 -30.88 33.90 8.91
N PRO A 37 -29.94 34.05 7.96
CA PRO A 37 -30.08 35.02 6.87
C PRO A 37 -31.39 34.77 6.12
N ALA A 38 -32.09 35.86 5.79
CA ALA A 38 -33.48 35.82 5.31
C ALA A 38 -33.66 34.78 4.21
N ALA A 39 -34.41 33.72 4.53
CA ALA A 39 -34.57 32.57 3.64
C ALA A 39 -35.12 33.04 2.29
N ALA A 40 -34.34 32.80 1.22
CA ALA A 40 -34.82 33.02 -0.13
C ALA A 40 -36.12 32.21 -0.32
N LYS A 41 -37.18 32.85 -0.80
CA LYS A 41 -38.50 32.21 -0.97
C LYS A 41 -38.30 30.86 -1.69
N PRO A 42 -38.82 29.75 -1.14
CA PRO A 42 -38.56 28.43 -1.70
C PRO A 42 -38.93 28.42 -3.18
N LYS A 43 -38.00 27.96 -4.02
CA LYS A 43 -38.21 27.87 -5.46
C LYS A 43 -39.33 26.86 -5.66
N LYS A 44 -40.50 27.31 -6.14
CA LYS A 44 -41.70 26.46 -6.35
C LYS A 44 -41.28 25.09 -6.89
N GLU A 45 -41.57 24.04 -6.13
CA GLU A 45 -41.19 22.67 -6.48
C GLU A 45 -41.58 22.37 -7.93
N LYS A 46 -40.67 21.72 -8.66
CA LYS A 46 -40.95 21.23 -10.01
C LYS A 46 -40.96 19.72 -10.02
N PRO A 47 -41.82 19.08 -10.83
CA PRO A 47 -41.74 17.63 -11.04
C PRO A 47 -40.39 17.31 -11.71
N ARG A 48 -39.55 16.54 -11.02
CA ARG A 48 -38.25 16.07 -11.50
C ARG A 48 -38.40 14.79 -12.34
N THR A 49 -39.28 13.89 -11.89
CA THR A 49 -39.53 12.59 -12.54
C THR A 49 -41.01 12.26 -12.49
N LYS A 50 -41.54 11.59 -13.53
CA LYS A 50 -42.95 11.16 -13.61
C LYS A 50 -43.02 9.70 -14.06
N THR A 51 -43.20 8.78 -13.12
CA THR A 51 -43.32 7.35 -13.39
C THR A 51 -44.80 6.97 -13.59
N PRO A 52 -45.23 6.40 -14.73
CA PRO A 52 -46.56 5.84 -14.87
C PRO A 52 -46.69 4.57 -14.04
N ILE A 53 -47.81 4.39 -13.35
CA ILE A 53 -48.06 3.20 -12.53
C ILE A 53 -48.83 2.20 -13.40
N SER A 54 -48.17 1.08 -13.75
CA SER A 54 -48.71 0.01 -14.60
C SER A 54 -50.11 -0.43 -14.15
N GLY A 55 -51.00 -0.70 -15.12
CA GLY A 55 -52.38 -1.08 -14.86
C GLY A 55 -53.33 0.06 -14.41
N THR A 56 -52.83 1.25 -14.09
CA THR A 56 -53.65 2.35 -13.53
C THR A 56 -53.60 3.64 -14.36
N GLN A 57 -54.55 4.54 -14.12
CA GLN A 57 -54.54 5.89 -14.70
C GLN A 57 -53.72 6.91 -13.88
N TRP A 58 -52.98 6.47 -12.87
CA TRP A 58 -52.21 7.32 -11.98
C TRP A 58 -50.73 7.47 -12.42
N LEU A 59 -50.09 8.53 -11.92
CA LEU A 59 -48.68 8.87 -12.11
C LEU A 59 -48.05 9.10 -10.74
N ARG A 60 -46.93 8.42 -10.45
CA ARG A 60 -46.02 8.78 -9.35
C ARG A 60 -45.15 9.95 -9.81
N VAL A 61 -45.15 11.05 -9.07
CA VAL A 61 -44.42 12.27 -9.42
C VAL A 61 -43.47 12.65 -8.29
N VAL A 62 -42.18 12.59 -8.57
CA VAL A 62 -41.12 12.98 -7.62
C VAL A 62 -40.72 14.43 -7.91
N THR A 63 -40.67 15.28 -6.90
CA THR A 63 -40.27 16.69 -7.03
C THR A 63 -38.75 16.88 -7.04
N THR A 64 -38.32 18.10 -7.34
CA THR A 64 -36.92 18.54 -7.19
C THR A 64 -36.39 18.43 -5.75
N GLU A 65 -37.27 18.39 -4.74
CA GLU A 65 -36.91 18.31 -3.32
C GLU A 65 -37.09 16.88 -2.75
N GLY A 66 -37.41 15.90 -3.61
CA GLY A 66 -37.54 14.48 -3.25
C GLY A 66 -38.94 14.06 -2.78
N ASN A 67 -39.84 15.02 -2.54
CA ASN A 67 -41.22 14.73 -2.17
C ASN A 67 -41.95 14.00 -3.30
N THR A 68 -42.78 13.01 -2.97
CA THR A 68 -43.54 12.22 -3.95
C THR A 68 -45.04 12.48 -3.79
N PHE A 69 -45.72 12.75 -4.90
CA PHE A 69 -47.18 12.85 -4.95
C PHE A 69 -47.75 12.07 -6.14
N TYR A 70 -49.03 11.71 -6.02
CA TYR A 70 -49.75 10.91 -7.03
C TYR A 70 -50.75 11.79 -7.77
N THR A 71 -50.85 11.65 -9.09
CA THR A 71 -51.88 12.38 -9.87
C THR A 71 -52.59 11.48 -10.88
N HIS A 72 -53.92 11.61 -10.91
CA HIS A 72 -54.81 10.85 -11.78
C HIS A 72 -54.93 11.55 -13.14
N LYS A 73 -54.55 10.86 -14.24
CA LYS A 73 -54.49 11.44 -15.60
C LYS A 73 -55.81 12.06 -16.07
N VAL A 74 -56.92 11.33 -15.93
CA VAL A 74 -58.25 11.79 -16.38
C VAL A 74 -58.90 12.78 -15.41
N GLU A 75 -59.03 12.44 -14.12
CA GLU A 75 -59.70 13.31 -13.13
C GLU A 75 -58.92 14.57 -12.75
N LYS A 76 -57.62 14.65 -13.08
CA LYS A 76 -56.70 15.76 -12.73
C LYS A 76 -56.55 16.04 -11.23
N LYS A 77 -56.99 15.12 -10.36
CA LYS A 77 -56.73 15.15 -8.91
C LYS A 77 -55.24 14.90 -8.64
N SER A 78 -54.70 15.53 -7.60
CA SER A 78 -53.35 15.30 -7.08
C SER A 78 -53.41 15.09 -5.56
N VAL A 79 -52.77 14.02 -5.08
CA VAL A 79 -52.85 13.57 -3.68
C VAL A 79 -51.45 13.25 -3.18
N TRP A 80 -51.12 13.71 -1.97
CA TRP A 80 -49.81 13.54 -1.35
C TRP A 80 -49.70 12.26 -0.50
N THR A 81 -50.83 11.69 -0.11
CA THR A 81 -50.95 10.35 0.46
C THR A 81 -51.23 9.33 -0.65
N ILE A 82 -50.87 8.06 -0.43
CA ILE A 82 -51.17 6.96 -1.36
C ILE A 82 -52.69 6.70 -1.37
N PRO A 83 -53.38 6.85 -2.52
CA PRO A 83 -54.77 6.41 -2.68
C PRO A 83 -54.88 4.88 -2.61
N GLU A 84 -55.95 4.37 -2.00
CA GLU A 84 -56.13 2.93 -1.79
C GLU A 84 -56.18 2.14 -3.11
N GLU A 85 -56.78 2.72 -4.16
CA GLU A 85 -56.87 2.16 -5.52
C GLU A 85 -55.52 1.79 -6.17
N ILE A 86 -54.41 2.41 -5.73
CA ILE A 86 -53.08 2.19 -6.33
C ILE A 86 -52.05 1.66 -5.34
N LYS A 87 -52.46 1.35 -4.11
CA LYS A 87 -51.58 0.89 -3.03
C LYS A 87 -50.83 -0.39 -3.41
N ASP A 88 -51.56 -1.37 -3.96
CA ASP A 88 -50.99 -2.68 -4.30
C ASP A 88 -50.12 -2.61 -5.57
N ALA A 89 -50.53 -1.81 -6.56
CA ALA A 89 -49.74 -1.56 -7.77
C ALA A 89 -48.44 -0.78 -7.47
N LEU A 90 -48.45 0.12 -6.48
CA LEU A 90 -47.24 0.77 -6.00
C LEU A 90 -46.32 -0.17 -5.22
N ALA A 91 -46.87 -1.04 -4.37
CA ALA A 91 -46.08 -2.04 -3.64
C ALA A 91 -45.42 -3.08 -4.57
N GLN A 92 -46.01 -3.34 -5.75
CA GLN A 92 -45.37 -4.12 -6.82
C GLN A 92 -44.25 -3.34 -7.50
N LEU A 93 -44.51 -2.08 -7.90
CA LEU A 93 -43.54 -1.22 -8.58
C LEU A 93 -42.31 -0.91 -7.70
N GLU A 94 -42.51 -0.69 -6.39
CA GLU A 94 -41.45 -0.47 -5.40
C GLU A 94 -40.58 -1.72 -5.19
N LYS A 95 -41.16 -2.93 -5.21
CA LYS A 95 -40.40 -4.19 -5.22
C LYS A 95 -39.61 -4.36 -6.50
N GLU A 96 -40.22 -4.11 -7.66
CA GLU A 96 -39.51 -4.17 -8.95
C GLU A 96 -38.35 -3.18 -9.04
N GLU A 97 -38.49 -1.98 -8.49
CA GLU A 97 -37.40 -0.99 -8.43
C GLU A 97 -36.29 -1.43 -7.46
N ALA A 98 -36.64 -1.96 -6.28
CA ALA A 98 -35.65 -2.50 -5.33
C ALA A 98 -34.92 -3.74 -5.88
N GLU A 99 -35.61 -4.65 -6.56
CA GLU A 99 -35.01 -5.82 -7.21
C GLU A 99 -34.06 -5.40 -8.35
N LYS A 100 -34.42 -4.37 -9.12
CA LYS A 100 -33.54 -3.77 -10.15
C LYS A 100 -32.33 -3.06 -9.54
N GLU A 101 -32.47 -2.36 -8.41
CA GLU A 101 -31.33 -1.75 -7.71
C GLU A 101 -30.38 -2.82 -7.12
N VAL A 102 -30.91 -3.93 -6.61
CA VAL A 102 -30.12 -5.10 -6.18
C VAL A 102 -29.45 -5.81 -7.35
N GLN A 103 -30.09 -5.89 -8.53
CA GLN A 103 -29.46 -6.42 -9.74
C GLN A 103 -28.37 -5.48 -10.29
N GLU A 104 -28.61 -4.18 -10.36
CA GLU A 104 -27.62 -3.19 -10.80
C GLU A 104 -26.41 -3.14 -9.87
N THR A 105 -26.60 -3.26 -8.55
CA THR A 105 -25.48 -3.28 -7.60
C THR A 105 -24.68 -4.58 -7.67
N LYS A 106 -25.33 -5.74 -7.87
CA LYS A 106 -24.63 -7.00 -8.17
C LYS A 106 -23.83 -6.91 -9.48
N ALA A 107 -24.46 -6.46 -10.57
CA ALA A 107 -23.80 -6.34 -11.87
C ALA A 107 -22.59 -5.39 -11.83
N LYS A 108 -22.63 -4.32 -11.03
CA LYS A 108 -21.48 -3.41 -10.82
C LYS A 108 -20.34 -4.09 -10.04
N VAL A 109 -20.66 -4.91 -9.03
CA VAL A 109 -19.66 -5.69 -8.27
C VAL A 109 -19.07 -6.82 -9.12
N GLU A 110 -19.88 -7.47 -9.96
CA GLU A 110 -19.45 -8.50 -10.91
C GLU A 110 -18.54 -7.89 -12.00
N ASP A 111 -18.90 -6.75 -12.60
CA ASP A 111 -18.08 -6.03 -13.59
C ASP A 111 -16.78 -5.47 -12.97
N GLU A 112 -16.80 -5.01 -11.71
CA GLU A 112 -15.59 -4.62 -10.97
C GLU A 112 -14.68 -5.83 -10.69
N ALA A 113 -15.24 -6.98 -10.31
CA ALA A 113 -14.50 -8.23 -10.12
C ALA A 113 -13.93 -8.78 -11.45
N GLN A 114 -14.67 -8.68 -12.55
CA GLN A 114 -14.23 -9.10 -13.89
C GLN A 114 -12.99 -8.30 -14.32
N ARG A 115 -13.00 -6.98 -14.10
CA ARG A 115 -11.88 -6.08 -14.44
C ARG A 115 -10.63 -6.37 -13.62
N GLU A 116 -10.77 -6.68 -12.33
CA GLU A 116 -9.61 -7.08 -11.51
C GLU A 116 -9.11 -8.49 -11.88
N LEU A 117 -9.98 -9.41 -12.30
CA LEU A 117 -9.58 -10.71 -12.86
C LEU A 117 -8.81 -10.57 -14.18
N ASP A 118 -9.30 -9.76 -15.13
CA ASP A 118 -8.61 -9.49 -16.39
C ASP A 118 -7.27 -8.76 -16.18
N ARG A 119 -7.21 -7.86 -15.20
CA ARG A 119 -5.97 -7.20 -14.76
C ARG A 119 -4.94 -8.20 -14.22
N VAL A 120 -5.35 -9.12 -13.34
CA VAL A 120 -4.47 -10.20 -12.84
C VAL A 120 -4.06 -11.16 -13.96
N LYS A 121 -4.96 -11.46 -14.90
CA LYS A 121 -4.69 -12.29 -16.08
C LYS A 121 -3.67 -11.64 -17.01
N ALA A 122 -3.75 -10.33 -17.24
CA ALA A 122 -2.75 -9.57 -18.00
C ALA A 122 -1.40 -9.54 -17.28
N GLU A 123 -1.37 -9.32 -15.95
CA GLU A 123 -0.14 -9.33 -15.15
C GLU A 123 0.53 -10.72 -15.13
N LEU A 124 -0.26 -11.81 -15.17
CA LEU A 124 0.24 -13.18 -15.34
C LEU A 124 0.76 -13.45 -16.76
N GLN A 125 0.08 -13.00 -17.81
CA GLN A 125 0.57 -13.12 -19.20
C GLN A 125 1.91 -12.38 -19.38
N ASP A 126 2.02 -11.16 -18.86
CA ASP A 126 3.23 -10.36 -18.91
C ASP A 126 4.39 -10.95 -18.06
N ALA A 127 4.09 -11.89 -17.16
CA ALA A 127 5.06 -12.69 -16.39
C ALA A 127 5.42 -14.05 -17.03
N VAL A 128 4.65 -14.51 -18.03
CA VAL A 128 4.92 -15.72 -18.83
C VAL A 128 5.74 -15.39 -20.08
N VAL A 129 5.38 -14.32 -20.80
CA VAL A 129 6.10 -13.88 -22.02
C VAL A 129 7.58 -13.60 -21.72
N LYS A 130 7.91 -13.09 -20.53
CA LYS A 130 9.30 -12.81 -20.10
C LYS A 130 10.14 -14.04 -19.71
N ARG A 131 9.69 -15.26 -20.02
CA ARG A 131 10.44 -16.52 -19.76
C ARG A 131 10.66 -17.40 -21.00
N LYS A 132 10.38 -16.90 -22.21
CA LYS A 132 10.44 -17.71 -23.43
C LYS A 132 11.09 -16.96 -24.60
N ALA A 133 12.33 -16.48 -24.38
CA ALA A 133 13.11 -15.74 -25.38
C ALA A 133 14.64 -15.73 -25.10
N GLU A 134 15.28 -16.91 -25.05
CA GLU A 134 16.74 -17.08 -25.30
C GLU A 134 17.05 -18.56 -25.60
N GLU A 135 17.97 -18.82 -26.52
CA GLU A 135 18.29 -20.15 -27.10
C GLU A 135 19.75 -20.16 -27.65
N PRO A 136 20.40 -21.32 -27.93
CA PRO A 136 20.95 -22.25 -26.94
C PRO A 136 22.50 -22.38 -27.01
N VAL A 137 23.03 -23.62 -27.18
CA VAL A 137 24.44 -24.07 -27.39
C VAL A 137 25.45 -23.86 -26.21
N PRO A 138 26.47 -24.74 -25.98
CA PRO A 138 26.35 -26.17 -25.60
C PRO A 138 27.32 -26.63 -24.44
N VAL A 139 27.47 -27.96 -24.30
CA VAL A 139 28.46 -28.85 -23.59
C VAL A 139 28.20 -29.47 -22.19
N ASP A 140 28.09 -30.81 -22.24
CA ASP A 140 28.71 -31.89 -21.44
C ASP A 140 28.25 -32.30 -20.01
N GLU A 141 27.69 -33.53 -19.97
CA GLU A 141 27.80 -34.63 -18.97
C GLU A 141 27.40 -34.37 -17.48
N VAL A 142 26.73 -35.29 -16.77
CA VAL A 142 27.06 -36.72 -16.57
C VAL A 142 25.84 -37.67 -16.51
N VAL A 143 26.06 -38.87 -17.04
CA VAL A 143 25.20 -40.07 -17.10
C VAL A 143 24.61 -40.57 -15.76
N ILE A 144 23.31 -40.91 -15.76
CA ILE A 144 22.77 -42.13 -15.10
C ILE A 144 21.84 -42.84 -16.09
N SER A 145 21.83 -44.19 -16.11
CA SER A 145 21.39 -44.97 -17.30
C SER A 145 20.52 -46.20 -17.01
N LYS A 146 19.63 -46.51 -17.98
CA LYS A 146 19.06 -47.82 -18.41
C LYS A 146 17.87 -47.53 -19.35
N LYS A 147 17.82 -47.87 -20.65
CA LYS A 147 18.45 -48.87 -21.56
C LYS A 147 17.77 -50.25 -21.64
N ALA A 148 16.90 -50.35 -22.65
CA ALA A 148 16.70 -51.47 -23.59
C ALA A 148 16.22 -50.79 -24.90
N ARG A 149 16.85 -50.86 -26.10
CA ARG A 149 17.70 -51.89 -26.75
C ARG A 149 16.87 -53.16 -27.00
N ILE A 150 16.60 -53.56 -28.25
CA ILE A 150 17.48 -54.16 -29.29
C ILE A 150 16.81 -53.85 -30.66
N GLU A 151 17.47 -53.28 -31.69
CA GLU A 151 18.47 -53.89 -32.62
C GLU A 151 17.81 -54.94 -33.56
N GLU A 152 18.22 -55.23 -34.80
CA GLU A 152 19.26 -54.76 -35.76
C GLU A 152 18.75 -55.16 -37.19
N ASP A 153 18.99 -54.55 -38.38
CA ASP A 153 19.15 -53.17 -38.93
C ASP A 153 19.09 -53.26 -40.52
N GLU A 154 19.29 -52.17 -41.31
CA GLU A 154 19.47 -52.11 -42.82
C GLU A 154 18.22 -52.40 -43.74
N ASP A 155 18.00 -51.90 -44.97
CA ASP A 155 18.57 -50.80 -45.82
C ASP A 155 17.67 -50.45 -47.06
N GLU A 156 17.99 -49.37 -47.80
CA GLU A 156 17.69 -49.02 -49.23
C GLU A 156 16.25 -48.72 -49.79
N GLU A 157 16.20 -47.65 -50.62
CA GLU A 157 15.35 -47.28 -51.79
C GLU A 157 13.81 -47.51 -51.87
N GLY A 158 13.07 -46.48 -52.30
CA GLY A 158 11.68 -46.58 -52.80
C GLY A 158 10.91 -45.25 -52.82
N ASP A 159 10.32 -44.88 -53.96
CA ASP A 159 9.67 -43.57 -54.22
C ASP A 159 8.11 -43.65 -54.25
N GLU A 160 7.46 -42.48 -54.30
CA GLU A 160 6.07 -42.19 -54.77
C GLU A 160 4.79 -42.59 -53.94
N GLU A 161 3.94 -41.57 -53.71
CA GLU A 161 2.45 -41.51 -53.54
C GLU A 161 1.80 -42.23 -52.31
N GLU A 162 1.11 -41.52 -51.39
CA GLU A 162 -0.32 -41.05 -51.40
C GLU A 162 -1.36 -42.20 -51.40
N GLU A 163 -2.46 -42.21 -50.62
CA GLU A 163 -3.22 -41.15 -49.91
C GLU A 163 -3.92 -41.72 -48.62
N ASP A 164 -4.96 -41.07 -48.09
CA ASP A 164 -5.92 -41.54 -47.04
C ASP A 164 -5.44 -41.77 -45.58
N SER A 165 -5.53 -40.74 -44.72
CA SER A 165 -6.10 -40.86 -43.36
C SER A 165 -6.33 -39.49 -42.68
N ASP A 166 -7.58 -39.00 -42.68
CA ASP A 166 -8.00 -37.79 -41.93
C ASP A 166 -9.34 -38.00 -41.17
N SER A 167 -9.79 -39.26 -41.03
CA SER A 167 -11.10 -39.58 -40.42
C SER A 167 -11.05 -39.84 -38.91
N ASP A 168 -9.90 -40.27 -38.37
CA ASP A 168 -9.81 -40.74 -36.97
C ASP A 168 -9.68 -39.61 -35.93
N MET A 169 -9.37 -38.38 -36.35
CA MET A 169 -9.10 -37.27 -35.43
C MET A 169 -10.34 -36.49 -34.97
N GLU A 170 -11.45 -36.51 -35.73
CA GLU A 170 -12.70 -35.86 -35.31
C GLU A 170 -13.44 -36.63 -34.21
N ASP A 171 -13.55 -37.95 -34.32
CA ASP A 171 -14.33 -38.76 -33.37
C ASP A 171 -13.73 -38.73 -31.95
N TRP A 172 -12.40 -38.71 -31.85
CA TRP A 172 -11.71 -38.56 -30.55
C TRP A 172 -12.04 -37.22 -29.86
N GLN A 173 -12.17 -36.14 -30.62
CA GLN A 173 -12.55 -34.82 -30.09
C GLN A 173 -14.02 -34.78 -29.66
N ARG A 174 -14.90 -35.49 -30.36
CA ARG A 174 -16.32 -35.62 -30.03
C ARG A 174 -16.53 -36.44 -28.76
N GLU A 175 -15.87 -37.59 -28.62
CA GLU A 175 -15.96 -38.42 -27.41
C GLU A 175 -15.42 -37.68 -26.17
N ALA A 176 -14.28 -36.97 -26.30
CA ALA A 176 -13.73 -36.15 -25.22
C ALA A 176 -14.69 -35.04 -24.76
N ALA A 177 -15.42 -34.41 -25.68
CA ALA A 177 -16.41 -33.39 -25.36
C ALA A 177 -17.66 -33.98 -24.66
N GLU A 178 -18.14 -35.14 -25.10
CA GLU A 178 -19.33 -35.79 -24.52
C GLU A 178 -19.07 -36.32 -23.09
N GLN A 179 -17.89 -36.89 -22.83
CA GLN A 179 -17.51 -37.31 -21.47
C GLN A 179 -17.49 -36.11 -20.49
N LEU A 180 -16.92 -34.97 -20.92
CA LEU A 180 -16.83 -33.75 -20.11
C LEU A 180 -18.20 -33.09 -19.90
N ALA A 181 -19.09 -33.15 -20.89
CA ALA A 181 -20.47 -32.69 -20.78
C ALA A 181 -21.27 -33.52 -19.74
N ARG A 182 -21.11 -34.85 -19.74
CA ARG A 182 -21.77 -35.75 -18.78
C ARG A 182 -21.30 -35.51 -17.35
N GLU A 183 -19.99 -35.38 -17.13
CA GLU A 183 -19.42 -35.09 -15.80
C GLU A 183 -19.94 -33.74 -15.25
N ALA A 184 -20.06 -32.73 -16.11
CA ALA A 184 -20.64 -31.42 -15.77
C ALA A 184 -22.16 -31.43 -15.55
N GLU A 185 -22.89 -32.48 -15.96
CA GLU A 185 -24.31 -32.67 -15.62
C GLU A 185 -24.47 -33.45 -14.30
N GLU A 186 -23.67 -34.49 -14.07
CA GLU A 186 -23.63 -35.21 -12.78
C GLU A 186 -23.22 -34.28 -11.63
N GLU A 187 -22.28 -33.34 -11.85
CA GLU A 187 -21.95 -32.33 -10.85
C GLU A 187 -23.13 -31.40 -10.54
N LYS A 188 -23.87 -30.96 -11.55
CA LYS A 188 -25.08 -30.11 -11.35
C LYS A 188 -26.18 -30.86 -10.59
N VAL A 189 -26.37 -32.15 -10.87
CA VAL A 189 -27.32 -33.00 -10.12
C VAL A 189 -26.90 -33.10 -8.66
N ARG A 190 -25.62 -33.35 -8.37
CA ARG A 190 -25.08 -33.37 -7.00
C ARG A 190 -25.28 -32.02 -6.29
N GLN A 191 -24.93 -30.91 -6.92
CA GLN A 191 -25.13 -29.57 -6.35
C GLN A 191 -26.60 -29.22 -6.11
N ALA A 192 -27.53 -29.77 -6.90
CA ALA A 192 -28.98 -29.60 -6.69
C ALA A 192 -29.50 -30.45 -5.52
N GLU A 193 -29.04 -31.70 -5.38
CA GLU A 193 -29.40 -32.57 -4.26
C GLU A 193 -28.83 -32.05 -2.93
N GLU A 194 -27.59 -31.54 -2.93
CA GLU A 194 -26.94 -30.95 -1.77
C GLU A 194 -27.66 -29.68 -1.29
N LYS A 195 -28.07 -28.78 -2.20
CA LYS A 195 -28.93 -27.62 -1.87
C LYS A 195 -30.28 -28.02 -1.28
N LYS A 196 -30.94 -29.03 -1.87
CA LYS A 196 -32.22 -29.53 -1.36
C LYS A 196 -32.09 -30.10 0.06
N ARG A 197 -30.98 -30.77 0.34
CA ARG A 197 -30.65 -31.29 1.67
C ARG A 197 -30.38 -30.15 2.67
N GLU A 198 -29.66 -29.09 2.28
CA GLU A 198 -29.52 -27.89 3.12
C GLU A 198 -30.87 -27.23 3.44
N GLU A 199 -31.81 -27.19 2.49
CA GLU A 199 -33.15 -26.63 2.71
C GLU A 199 -33.97 -27.46 3.71
N GLU A 200 -33.93 -28.80 3.63
CA GLU A 200 -34.56 -29.68 4.63
C GLU A 200 -33.90 -29.58 6.02
N GLU A 201 -32.60 -29.33 6.09
CA GLU A 201 -31.85 -29.15 7.34
C GLU A 201 -32.21 -27.81 8.02
N LYS A 202 -32.20 -26.71 7.26
CA LYS A 202 -32.67 -25.38 7.72
C LYS A 202 -34.15 -25.42 8.15
N ALA A 203 -34.99 -26.20 7.47
CA ALA A 203 -36.40 -26.39 7.85
C ALA A 203 -36.60 -27.21 9.14
N LYS A 204 -35.61 -28.02 9.56
CA LYS A 204 -35.57 -28.64 10.90
C LYS A 204 -35.07 -27.65 11.95
N GLU A 205 -33.98 -26.93 11.69
CA GLU A 205 -33.43 -25.93 12.61
C GLU A 205 -34.47 -24.88 13.01
N LEU A 206 -35.27 -24.36 12.07
CA LEU A 206 -36.33 -23.41 12.40
C LEU A 206 -37.37 -23.98 13.40
N LYS A 207 -37.75 -25.25 13.26
CA LYS A 207 -38.69 -25.91 14.18
C LYS A 207 -38.09 -26.15 15.56
N GLU A 208 -36.81 -26.48 15.62
CA GLU A 208 -36.11 -26.70 16.88
C GLU A 208 -35.82 -25.38 17.61
N ALA A 209 -35.46 -24.32 16.87
CA ALA A 209 -35.33 -22.96 17.41
C ALA A 209 -36.67 -22.41 17.96
N GLU A 210 -37.79 -22.77 17.36
CA GLU A 210 -39.12 -22.38 17.88
C GLU A 210 -39.46 -23.09 19.19
N ALA A 211 -39.05 -24.36 19.35
CA ALA A 211 -39.19 -25.10 20.61
C ALA A 211 -38.27 -24.59 21.74
N GLN A 212 -37.15 -23.95 21.43
CA GLN A 212 -36.18 -23.47 22.42
C GLN A 212 -36.55 -22.12 23.08
N LYS A 213 -37.57 -21.38 22.60
CA LYS A 213 -38.01 -20.07 23.13
C LYS A 213 -38.52 -20.08 24.60
N GLY A 214 -38.56 -21.24 25.27
CA GLY A 214 -39.20 -21.44 26.57
C GLY A 214 -38.30 -21.57 27.82
N ARG A 215 -36.98 -21.34 27.75
CA ARG A 215 -36.06 -21.50 28.91
C ARG A 215 -35.40 -20.18 29.35
N PRO A 216 -35.56 -19.73 30.61
CA PRO A 216 -34.86 -18.55 31.12
C PRO A 216 -33.38 -18.87 31.42
N LEU A 217 -32.48 -17.94 31.09
CA LEU A 217 -31.06 -18.05 31.38
C LEU A 217 -30.75 -17.56 32.81
N ASN A 218 -29.88 -18.26 33.53
CA ASN A 218 -29.51 -17.92 34.91
C ASN A 218 -28.54 -16.73 34.95
N MET A 219 -28.72 -15.81 35.91
CA MET A 219 -27.94 -14.57 36.03
C MET A 219 -27.07 -14.56 37.29
N PRO A 220 -25.73 -14.55 37.16
CA PRO A 220 -24.81 -14.28 38.28
C PRO A 220 -24.90 -12.83 38.76
N ASP A 221 -24.42 -12.61 39.99
CA ASP A 221 -24.50 -11.30 40.66
C ASP A 221 -23.71 -10.20 39.96
N ARG A 222 -24.13 -8.94 40.14
CA ARG A 222 -23.52 -7.80 39.44
C ARG A 222 -22.12 -7.49 39.99
N VAL A 223 -21.14 -7.44 39.08
CA VAL A 223 -19.84 -6.83 39.33
C VAL A 223 -19.82 -5.48 38.63
N ASP A 224 -19.60 -4.40 39.37
CA ASP A 224 -19.62 -3.02 38.86
C ASP A 224 -18.31 -2.68 38.13
N LEU A 225 -18.12 -3.23 36.92
CA LEU A 225 -17.06 -2.83 36.00
C LEU A 225 -17.39 -1.50 35.32
N SER A 226 -16.36 -0.73 34.95
CA SER A 226 -16.53 0.41 34.05
C SER A 226 -17.07 -0.03 32.70
N LEU A 227 -17.90 0.80 32.05
CA LEU A 227 -18.44 0.51 30.72
C LEU A 227 -17.34 0.25 29.68
N ASP A 228 -16.19 0.90 29.81
CA ASP A 228 -15.07 0.72 28.88
C ASP A 228 -14.23 -0.53 29.18
N GLU A 229 -14.21 -1.00 30.44
CA GLU A 229 -13.65 -2.30 30.82
C GLU A 229 -14.56 -3.44 30.33
N ALA A 230 -15.88 -3.29 30.47
CA ALA A 230 -16.86 -4.22 29.92
C ALA A 230 -16.77 -4.30 28.39
N LYS A 231 -16.59 -3.16 27.68
CA LYS A 231 -16.28 -3.14 26.23
C LYS A 231 -14.96 -3.85 25.92
N ALA A 232 -13.90 -3.63 26.72
CA ALA A 232 -12.62 -4.29 26.50
C ALA A 232 -12.72 -5.81 26.61
N LEU A 233 -13.38 -6.32 27.65
CA LEU A 233 -13.61 -7.76 27.84
C LEU A 233 -14.54 -8.37 26.77
N PHE A 234 -15.47 -7.58 26.24
CA PHE A 234 -16.29 -7.97 25.08
C PHE A 234 -15.44 -8.03 23.80
N LYS A 235 -14.57 -7.04 23.54
CA LYS A 235 -13.63 -7.06 22.41
C LYS A 235 -12.60 -8.20 22.50
N THR A 236 -12.16 -8.61 23.70
CA THR A 236 -11.28 -9.80 23.83
C THR A 236 -12.03 -11.08 23.55
N LEU A 237 -13.28 -11.23 24.02
CA LEU A 237 -14.18 -12.33 23.64
C LEU A 237 -14.32 -12.45 22.12
N LEU A 238 -14.51 -11.34 21.39
CA LEU A 238 -14.62 -11.37 19.92
C LEU A 238 -13.33 -11.80 19.22
N ARG A 239 -12.15 -11.58 19.85
CA ARG A 239 -10.85 -12.09 19.40
C ARG A 239 -10.64 -13.55 19.75
N GLU A 240 -10.99 -13.98 20.96
CA GLU A 240 -10.89 -15.37 21.43
C GLU A 240 -11.83 -16.34 20.70
N LYS A 241 -12.92 -15.83 20.12
CA LYS A 241 -13.85 -16.56 19.27
C LYS A 241 -13.55 -16.41 17.77
N ASP A 242 -12.42 -15.79 17.41
CA ASP A 242 -11.97 -15.50 16.04
C ASP A 242 -13.09 -14.93 15.13
N ILE A 243 -13.90 -14.02 15.68
CA ILE A 243 -15.07 -13.49 14.97
C ILE A 243 -14.60 -12.66 13.77
N ASN A 244 -15.04 -13.08 12.57
CA ASN A 244 -14.71 -12.46 11.30
C ASN A 244 -15.30 -11.03 11.21
N PRO A 245 -14.48 -9.98 11.02
CA PRO A 245 -14.93 -8.59 10.90
C PRO A 245 -15.88 -8.29 9.73
N LEU A 246 -16.03 -9.22 8.79
CA LEU A 246 -16.86 -9.09 7.60
C LEU A 246 -18.23 -9.78 7.72
N HIS A 247 -18.50 -10.53 8.78
CA HIS A 247 -19.83 -11.09 9.03
C HIS A 247 -20.72 -10.06 9.75
N PRO A 248 -22.02 -9.98 9.39
CA PRO A 248 -22.95 -9.10 10.09
C PRO A 248 -23.20 -9.60 11.51
N TRP A 249 -23.60 -8.68 12.40
CA TRP A 249 -23.85 -8.93 13.82
C TRP A 249 -24.72 -10.19 14.04
N ASP A 250 -25.87 -10.30 13.36
CA ASP A 250 -26.84 -11.38 13.63
C ASP A 250 -26.35 -12.78 13.18
N THR A 251 -25.42 -12.87 12.21
CA THR A 251 -24.75 -14.13 11.84
C THR A 251 -23.67 -14.52 12.84
N SER A 252 -22.97 -13.54 13.43
CA SER A 252 -21.90 -13.78 14.40
C SER A 252 -22.40 -14.02 15.83
N LEU A 253 -23.56 -13.47 16.19
CA LEU A 253 -24.13 -13.50 17.53
C LEU A 253 -24.22 -14.91 18.16
N PRO A 254 -24.68 -15.98 17.46
CA PRO A 254 -24.75 -17.32 18.02
C PRO A 254 -23.40 -17.86 18.54
N LEU A 255 -22.28 -17.40 17.96
CA LEU A 255 -20.93 -17.88 18.27
C LEU A 255 -20.41 -17.39 19.64
N PHE A 256 -21.01 -16.32 20.19
CA PHE A 256 -20.56 -15.71 21.44
C PHE A 256 -21.66 -15.35 22.45
N VAL A 257 -22.94 -15.46 22.09
CA VAL A 257 -24.09 -15.23 23.00
C VAL A 257 -24.09 -16.11 24.26
N SER A 258 -23.43 -17.27 24.20
CA SER A 258 -23.32 -18.25 25.27
C SER A 258 -22.19 -17.99 26.28
N ASP A 259 -21.28 -17.04 26.00
CA ASP A 259 -20.19 -16.69 26.92
C ASP A 259 -20.70 -15.69 27.99
N PRO A 260 -20.40 -15.89 29.30
CA PRO A 260 -20.83 -14.96 30.36
C PRO A 260 -20.47 -13.49 30.10
N ARG A 261 -19.37 -13.23 29.37
CA ARG A 261 -18.92 -11.87 29.04
C ARG A 261 -19.87 -11.13 28.08
N TYR A 262 -20.74 -11.84 27.36
CA TYR A 262 -21.82 -11.23 26.57
C TYR A 262 -22.78 -10.39 27.42
N VAL A 263 -22.98 -10.77 28.70
CA VAL A 263 -23.94 -10.10 29.60
C VAL A 263 -23.35 -8.82 30.24
N LEU A 264 -22.02 -8.67 30.29
CA LEU A 264 -21.32 -7.54 30.94
C LEU A 264 -21.71 -6.17 30.38
N LEU A 265 -22.05 -6.09 29.09
CA LEU A 265 -22.59 -4.88 28.48
C LEU A 265 -24.12 -4.84 28.71
N PRO A 266 -24.69 -3.85 29.42
CA PRO A 266 -26.10 -3.92 29.86
C PRO A 266 -27.15 -3.83 28.74
N SER A 267 -26.81 -3.30 27.57
CA SER A 267 -27.73 -3.01 26.47
C SER A 267 -27.31 -3.69 25.17
N VAL A 268 -28.28 -4.15 24.38
CA VAL A 268 -28.06 -4.69 23.03
C VAL A 268 -27.42 -3.66 22.10
N SER A 269 -27.71 -2.36 22.29
CA SER A 269 -26.99 -1.28 21.57
C SER A 269 -25.51 -1.34 21.92
N ALA A 270 -25.16 -1.24 23.21
CA ALA A 270 -23.76 -1.20 23.65
C ALA A 270 -22.94 -2.43 23.18
N ARG A 271 -23.59 -3.60 23.02
CA ARG A 271 -22.99 -4.82 22.46
C ARG A 271 -22.75 -4.70 20.95
N ARG A 272 -23.73 -4.19 20.18
CA ARG A 272 -23.58 -3.88 18.75
C ARG A 272 -22.53 -2.80 18.52
N ASP A 273 -22.57 -1.71 19.27
CA ASP A 273 -21.61 -0.59 19.22
C ASP A 273 -20.17 -1.09 19.42
N ALA A 274 -19.94 -1.96 20.42
CA ALA A 274 -18.63 -2.55 20.72
C ALA A 274 -18.17 -3.57 19.66
N PHE A 275 -19.09 -4.30 19.03
CA PHE A 275 -18.82 -5.19 17.90
C PHE A 275 -18.44 -4.41 16.64
N ASP A 276 -19.19 -3.38 16.27
CA ASP A 276 -18.88 -2.53 15.12
C ASP A 276 -17.54 -1.80 15.32
N GLU A 277 -17.19 -1.47 16.56
CA GLU A 277 -15.86 -0.97 16.93
C GLU A 277 -14.77 -2.03 16.77
N TYR A 278 -14.98 -3.27 17.24
CA TYR A 278 -14.08 -4.40 17.01
C TYR A 278 -13.86 -4.67 15.50
N CYS A 279 -14.92 -4.70 14.71
CA CYS A 279 -14.82 -4.96 13.27
C CYS A 279 -14.01 -3.86 12.56
N ARG A 280 -14.23 -2.58 12.92
CA ARG A 280 -13.40 -1.45 12.45
C ARG A 280 -11.94 -1.54 12.92
N ASP A 281 -11.68 -1.98 14.14
CA ASP A 281 -10.32 -2.15 14.67
C ASP A 281 -9.57 -3.28 13.97
N ARG A 282 -10.20 -4.45 13.85
CA ARG A 282 -9.61 -5.66 13.26
C ARG A 282 -9.43 -5.54 11.75
N ALA A 283 -10.35 -4.89 11.04
CA ALA A 283 -10.17 -4.55 9.62
C ALA A 283 -8.99 -3.57 9.38
N ARG A 284 -8.80 -2.60 10.28
CA ARG A 284 -7.63 -1.69 10.24
C ARG A 284 -6.33 -2.44 10.56
N GLU A 285 -6.34 -3.34 11.54
CA GLU A 285 -5.21 -4.19 11.92
C GLU A 285 -4.76 -5.09 10.74
N LEU A 286 -5.71 -5.78 10.09
CA LEU A 286 -5.46 -6.62 8.93
C LEU A 286 -4.85 -5.83 7.77
N ARG A 287 -5.49 -4.74 7.34
CA ARG A 287 -4.99 -3.88 6.25
C ARG A 287 -3.61 -3.29 6.56
N GLN A 288 -3.37 -2.84 7.79
CA GLN A 288 -2.03 -2.38 8.19
C GLN A 288 -0.99 -3.51 8.18
N SER A 289 -1.37 -4.75 8.46
CA SER A 289 -0.44 -5.89 8.42
C SER A 289 -0.04 -6.26 6.99
N GLN A 290 -0.97 -6.19 6.03
CA GLN A 290 -0.74 -6.41 4.60
C GLN A 290 0.19 -5.32 4.04
N VAL A 291 -0.19 -4.04 4.21
CA VAL A 291 0.63 -2.89 3.78
C VAL A 291 2.03 -2.89 4.42
N LYS A 292 2.19 -3.38 5.67
CA LYS A 292 3.50 -3.55 6.31
C LYS A 292 4.31 -4.73 5.77
N LYS A 293 3.68 -5.77 5.21
CA LYS A 293 4.37 -6.86 4.51
C LYS A 293 4.82 -6.40 3.12
N GLU A 294 3.90 -5.86 2.33
CA GLU A 294 4.14 -5.29 0.99
C GLU A 294 5.25 -4.24 1.02
N LYS A 295 5.21 -3.29 1.96
CA LYS A 295 6.24 -2.25 2.10
C LYS A 295 7.62 -2.79 2.53
N ARG A 296 7.71 -4.03 3.02
CA ARG A 296 8.97 -4.72 3.34
C ARG A 296 9.46 -5.61 2.20
N THR A 297 8.60 -6.04 1.28
CA THR A 297 9.01 -6.76 0.07
C THR A 297 9.35 -5.82 -1.09
N LEU A 298 8.71 -4.64 -1.15
CA LEU A 298 8.85 -3.63 -2.21
C LEU A 298 9.89 -2.53 -1.92
N SER A 299 10.69 -2.65 -0.86
CA SER A 299 11.77 -1.69 -0.59
C SER A 299 12.92 -1.91 -1.59
N PRO A 300 13.24 -0.98 -2.51
CA PRO A 300 14.28 -1.22 -3.52
C PRO A 300 15.67 -1.34 -2.89
N LYS A 301 15.86 -0.76 -1.70
CA LYS A 301 17.05 -0.95 -0.88
C LYS A 301 17.27 -2.42 -0.52
N ASP A 302 16.19 -3.10 -0.15
CA ASP A 302 16.21 -4.47 0.33
C ASP A 302 16.37 -5.45 -0.85
N GLU A 303 15.92 -5.07 -2.06
CA GLU A 303 16.28 -5.74 -3.32
C GLU A 303 17.77 -5.59 -3.65
N PHE A 304 18.35 -4.40 -3.49
CA PHE A 304 19.79 -4.16 -3.71
C PHE A 304 20.67 -4.87 -2.66
N GLU A 305 20.25 -4.91 -1.40
CA GLU A 305 20.98 -5.62 -0.34
C GLU A 305 20.93 -7.15 -0.53
N LYS A 306 19.86 -7.71 -1.12
CA LYS A 306 19.85 -9.12 -1.59
C LYS A 306 20.85 -9.36 -2.71
N LEU A 307 20.86 -8.50 -3.74
CA LEU A 307 21.83 -8.59 -4.84
C LEU A 307 23.29 -8.53 -4.34
N LEU A 308 23.58 -7.76 -3.29
CA LEU A 308 24.89 -7.79 -2.62
C LEU A 308 25.16 -9.14 -1.95
N VAL A 309 24.20 -9.68 -1.18
CA VAL A 309 24.36 -10.95 -0.45
C VAL A 309 24.54 -12.16 -1.37
N GLU A 310 23.78 -12.21 -2.47
CA GLU A 310 23.79 -13.32 -3.42
C GLU A 310 25.09 -13.35 -4.24
N GLU A 311 25.55 -12.19 -4.75
CA GLU A 311 26.62 -12.11 -5.75
C GLU A 311 27.99 -11.71 -5.18
N VAL A 312 28.04 -10.92 -4.11
CA VAL A 312 29.30 -10.41 -3.54
C VAL A 312 29.87 -11.42 -2.53
N GLN A 313 30.03 -12.67 -2.96
CA GLN A 313 30.49 -13.76 -2.11
C GLN A 313 31.98 -13.67 -1.75
N SER A 314 32.76 -12.85 -2.46
CA SER A 314 34.20 -12.67 -2.24
C SER A 314 34.56 -11.24 -1.86
N THR A 315 35.33 -11.10 -0.78
CA THR A 315 35.89 -9.83 -0.27
C THR A 315 36.92 -9.19 -1.21
N ARG A 316 37.29 -9.86 -2.31
CA ARG A 316 38.25 -9.40 -3.31
C ARG A 316 37.60 -8.86 -4.60
N THR A 317 36.27 -8.84 -4.67
CA THR A 317 35.53 -8.29 -5.82
C THR A 317 35.74 -6.78 -5.93
N SER A 318 35.98 -6.27 -7.14
CA SER A 318 36.15 -4.83 -7.34
C SER A 318 34.82 -4.14 -7.69
N TRP A 319 34.61 -2.92 -7.17
CA TRP A 319 33.41 -2.13 -7.48
C TRP A 319 33.21 -1.94 -8.99
N THR A 320 34.30 -1.71 -9.72
CA THR A 320 34.33 -1.51 -11.17
C THR A 320 33.88 -2.73 -11.99
N GLU A 321 34.07 -3.92 -11.44
CA GLU A 321 33.77 -5.23 -12.04
C GLU A 321 32.33 -5.63 -11.70
N TRP A 322 31.97 -5.58 -10.42
CA TRP A 322 30.59 -5.82 -9.95
C TRP A 322 29.60 -4.87 -10.65
N ARG A 323 29.94 -3.57 -10.74
CA ARG A 323 29.15 -2.61 -11.52
C ARG A 323 29.05 -2.98 -13.00
N ARG A 324 30.12 -3.46 -13.64
CA ARG A 324 30.10 -3.80 -15.08
C ARG A 324 29.12 -4.93 -15.36
N GLN A 325 29.06 -5.92 -14.48
CA GLN A 325 28.16 -7.06 -14.52
C GLN A 325 26.71 -6.64 -14.19
N TRP A 326 26.48 -6.01 -13.05
CA TRP A 326 25.13 -5.82 -12.49
C TRP A 326 24.41 -4.52 -12.86
N LYS A 327 25.05 -3.57 -13.55
CA LYS A 327 24.44 -2.28 -13.98
C LYS A 327 23.11 -2.38 -14.77
N LYS A 328 22.77 -3.55 -15.32
CA LYS A 328 21.51 -3.79 -16.05
C LYS A 328 20.39 -4.36 -15.16
N ASP A 329 20.70 -4.91 -13.99
CA ASP A 329 19.71 -5.54 -13.10
C ASP A 329 18.77 -4.48 -12.49
N ARG A 330 17.46 -4.75 -12.48
CA ARG A 330 16.43 -3.96 -11.80
C ARG A 330 16.77 -3.73 -10.33
N ARG A 331 17.36 -4.72 -9.67
CA ARG A 331 17.81 -4.66 -8.28
C ARG A 331 19.00 -3.70 -8.09
N TYR A 332 19.85 -3.53 -9.12
CA TYR A 332 20.95 -2.55 -9.10
C TYR A 332 20.43 -1.12 -9.34
N TYR A 333 19.65 -0.90 -10.42
CA TYR A 333 19.24 0.46 -10.80
C TYR A 333 18.06 1.01 -10.00
N GLY A 334 17.20 0.14 -9.46
CA GLY A 334 16.01 0.53 -8.68
C GLY A 334 16.32 1.23 -7.36
N TRP A 335 17.57 1.23 -6.91
CA TRP A 335 18.01 1.87 -5.67
C TRP A 335 19.24 2.75 -5.83
N GLY A 336 19.38 3.72 -4.90
CA GLY A 336 20.40 4.75 -4.89
C GLY A 336 20.13 5.83 -5.94
N ARG A 337 20.37 7.11 -5.61
CA ARG A 337 20.29 8.19 -6.62
C ARG A 337 21.44 8.12 -7.60
N ASP A 338 22.65 7.98 -7.06
CA ASP A 338 23.90 7.97 -7.79
C ASP A 338 24.68 6.68 -7.52
N ASP A 339 25.53 6.28 -8.47
CA ASP A 339 26.46 5.16 -8.26
C ASP A 339 27.41 5.37 -7.08
N ARG A 340 27.62 6.62 -6.63
CA ARG A 340 28.41 6.94 -5.42
C ARG A 340 27.74 6.47 -4.14
N GLU A 341 26.41 6.42 -4.10
CA GLU A 341 25.62 5.89 -2.98
C GLU A 341 25.67 4.36 -2.98
N ARG A 342 25.47 3.74 -4.15
CA ARG A 342 25.63 2.29 -4.39
C ARG A 342 27.05 1.82 -4.03
N GLU A 343 28.08 2.55 -4.47
CA GLU A 343 29.49 2.23 -4.22
C GLU A 343 29.83 2.29 -2.73
N LYS A 344 29.38 3.34 -2.02
CA LYS A 344 29.57 3.45 -0.57
C LYS A 344 29.03 2.20 0.12
N ARG A 345 27.85 1.74 -0.30
CA ARG A 345 27.13 0.61 0.31
C ARG A 345 27.72 -0.75 -0.04
N PHE A 346 28.21 -0.92 -1.26
CA PHE A 346 29.05 -2.06 -1.65
C PHE A 346 30.35 -2.12 -0.82
N ARG A 347 31.02 -0.99 -0.59
CA ARG A 347 32.22 -0.90 0.28
C ARG A 347 31.90 -1.19 1.76
N GLU A 348 30.75 -0.74 2.26
CA GLU A 348 30.25 -1.08 3.61
C GLU A 348 29.99 -2.59 3.72
N PHE A 349 29.30 -3.20 2.76
CA PHE A 349 29.04 -4.64 2.70
C PHE A 349 30.34 -5.48 2.62
N LEU A 350 31.33 -5.07 1.83
CA LEU A 350 32.63 -5.76 1.77
C LEU A 350 33.36 -5.77 3.12
N LYS A 351 33.20 -4.72 3.94
CA LYS A 351 33.74 -4.68 5.31
C LYS A 351 33.00 -5.66 6.22
N GLU A 352 31.67 -5.67 6.18
CA GLU A 352 30.82 -6.59 6.95
C GLU A 352 31.11 -8.05 6.58
N LEU A 353 31.18 -8.39 5.29
CA LEU A 353 31.58 -9.71 4.79
C LEU A 353 32.99 -10.11 5.27
N GLY A 354 33.94 -9.17 5.28
CA GLY A 354 35.28 -9.39 5.80
C GLY A 354 35.33 -9.59 7.32
N GLU A 355 34.39 -9.03 8.07
CA GLU A 355 34.22 -9.27 9.51
C GLU A 355 33.55 -10.61 9.78
N VAL A 356 32.50 -10.97 9.04
CA VAL A 356 31.84 -12.29 9.11
C VAL A 356 32.83 -13.42 8.80
N LYS A 357 33.61 -13.32 7.71
CA LYS A 357 34.61 -14.35 7.37
C LYS A 357 35.73 -14.47 8.40
N ARG A 358 36.16 -13.36 9.02
CA ARG A 358 37.15 -13.38 10.11
C ARG A 358 36.61 -14.02 11.38
N ALA A 359 35.36 -13.71 11.74
CA ALA A 359 34.69 -14.34 12.88
C ALA A 359 34.46 -15.84 12.66
N ALA A 360 34.13 -16.25 11.43
CA ALA A 360 34.01 -17.66 11.06
C ALA A 360 35.36 -18.41 11.16
N ALA A 361 36.45 -17.81 10.70
CA ALA A 361 37.80 -18.38 10.84
C ALA A 361 38.21 -18.53 12.32
N GLN A 362 38.05 -17.46 13.12
CA GLN A 362 38.33 -17.51 14.57
C GLN A 362 37.46 -18.55 15.30
N LYS A 363 36.21 -18.73 14.88
CA LYS A 363 35.37 -19.81 15.41
C LYS A 363 35.91 -21.19 15.04
N ALA A 364 36.28 -21.40 13.76
CA ALA A 364 36.86 -22.68 13.32
C ALA A 364 38.17 -23.01 14.06
N GLU A 365 39.03 -22.01 14.32
CA GLU A 365 40.24 -22.16 15.16
C GLU A 365 39.88 -22.63 16.59
N VAL A 366 38.89 -22.00 17.23
CA VAL A 366 38.43 -22.37 18.59
C VAL A 366 37.77 -23.75 18.62
N ASP A 367 36.89 -24.06 17.66
CA ASP A 367 36.21 -25.35 17.55
C ASP A 367 37.23 -26.48 17.24
N PHE A 368 38.32 -26.18 16.51
CA PHE A 368 39.44 -27.10 16.28
C PHE A 368 40.31 -27.31 17.54
N PHE A 369 40.58 -26.28 18.33
CA PHE A 369 41.24 -26.44 19.64
C PHE A 369 40.37 -27.26 20.61
N ALA A 370 39.04 -27.15 20.54
CA ALA A 370 38.12 -27.99 21.28
C ALA A 370 38.22 -29.46 20.84
N LEU A 371 38.19 -29.73 19.52
CA LEU A 371 38.39 -31.08 18.96
C LEU A 371 39.74 -31.70 19.39
N LEU A 372 40.85 -30.96 19.30
CA LEU A 372 42.16 -31.46 19.74
C LEU A 372 42.14 -31.87 21.23
N LYS A 373 41.49 -31.06 22.07
CA LYS A 373 41.36 -31.31 23.51
C LYS A 373 40.42 -32.48 23.84
N GLU A 374 39.29 -32.59 23.14
CA GLU A 374 38.32 -33.68 23.28
C GLU A 374 38.90 -35.02 22.82
N SER A 375 39.74 -35.03 21.79
CA SER A 375 40.36 -36.25 21.26
C SER A 375 41.32 -36.92 22.26
N GLY A 376 41.95 -36.15 23.16
CA GLY A 376 43.01 -36.62 24.04
C GLY A 376 44.31 -37.05 23.34
N LEU A 377 44.39 -36.92 22.01
CA LEU A 377 45.53 -37.40 21.19
C LEU A 377 46.68 -36.41 21.09
N ALA A 378 46.43 -35.14 21.41
CA ALA A 378 47.36 -34.02 21.22
C ALA A 378 48.29 -33.81 22.43
N THR A 379 48.87 -34.90 22.95
CA THR A 379 49.81 -34.87 24.09
C THR A 379 51.20 -34.33 23.69
N ALA A 380 52.01 -33.96 24.69
CA ALA A 380 53.37 -33.47 24.45
C ALA A 380 54.23 -34.51 23.71
N GLY A 381 54.70 -34.16 22.51
CA GLY A 381 55.48 -35.04 21.65
C GLY A 381 54.65 -35.87 20.65
N ALA A 382 53.32 -35.70 20.63
CA ALA A 382 52.47 -36.36 19.64
C ALA A 382 52.78 -35.89 18.21
N VAL A 383 53.05 -36.83 17.30
CA VAL A 383 53.33 -36.52 15.89
C VAL A 383 52.03 -36.16 15.17
N TRP A 384 52.00 -35.00 14.54
CA TRP A 384 50.82 -34.47 13.83
C TRP A 384 50.20 -35.47 12.85
N ARG A 385 51.04 -36.21 12.11
CA ARG A 385 50.63 -37.25 11.17
C ARG A 385 49.74 -38.32 11.81
N ASP A 386 49.95 -38.66 13.07
CA ASP A 386 49.24 -39.72 13.79
C ASP A 386 47.96 -39.22 14.46
N VAL A 387 47.97 -37.97 14.95
CA VAL A 387 46.76 -37.29 15.44
C VAL A 387 45.80 -37.03 14.27
N LYS A 388 46.29 -36.48 13.15
CA LYS A 388 45.54 -36.21 11.92
C LYS A 388 44.73 -37.42 11.44
N ARG A 389 45.32 -38.63 11.40
CA ARG A 389 44.63 -39.86 10.96
C ARG A 389 43.42 -40.28 11.83
N LYS A 390 43.20 -39.64 12.98
CA LYS A 390 42.09 -39.94 13.91
C LYS A 390 41.10 -38.79 14.09
N ILE A 391 41.35 -37.62 13.47
CA ILE A 391 40.49 -36.44 13.58
C ILE A 391 40.02 -35.92 12.22
N VAL A 392 40.45 -36.52 11.11
CA VAL A 392 40.08 -36.11 9.73
C VAL A 392 38.56 -36.14 9.51
N ASP A 393 37.84 -37.07 10.14
CA ASP A 393 36.41 -37.30 9.92
C ASP A 393 35.49 -36.33 10.71
N ASP A 394 36.04 -35.45 11.57
CA ASP A 394 35.25 -34.44 12.31
C ASP A 394 35.10 -33.15 11.48
N THR A 395 33.87 -32.65 11.37
CA THR A 395 33.54 -31.42 10.64
C THR A 395 34.35 -30.19 11.09
N ARG A 396 34.80 -30.15 12.36
CA ARG A 396 35.63 -29.08 12.94
C ARG A 396 37.08 -29.15 12.48
N TYR A 397 37.59 -30.34 12.13
CA TYR A 397 38.91 -30.47 11.50
C TYR A 397 38.89 -29.84 10.11
N ASP A 398 37.83 -30.05 9.32
CA ASP A 398 37.75 -29.50 7.96
C ASP A 398 37.38 -28.01 7.90
N ALA A 399 36.64 -27.49 8.88
CA ALA A 399 36.26 -26.07 8.98
C ALA A 399 37.46 -25.09 8.95
N VAL A 400 38.65 -25.51 9.37
CA VAL A 400 39.89 -24.71 9.34
C VAL A 400 40.46 -24.55 7.92
N GLY A 401 40.04 -25.38 6.95
CA GLY A 401 40.41 -25.25 5.54
C GLY A 401 41.86 -25.66 5.21
N SER A 402 42.86 -24.90 5.64
CA SER A 402 44.26 -25.14 5.26
C SER A 402 44.94 -26.21 6.13
N SER A 403 45.55 -27.23 5.51
CA SER A 403 46.30 -28.25 6.24
C SER A 403 47.58 -27.72 6.91
N SER A 404 48.15 -26.60 6.47
CA SER A 404 49.28 -25.97 7.16
C SER A 404 48.84 -25.19 8.39
N LEU A 405 47.68 -24.51 8.31
CA LEU A 405 47.08 -23.82 9.46
C LEU A 405 46.65 -24.82 10.55
N ARG A 406 46.05 -25.96 10.17
CA ARG A 406 45.74 -27.06 11.10
C ARG A 406 46.98 -27.57 11.83
N GLU A 407 48.12 -27.66 11.14
CA GLU A 407 49.42 -28.07 11.72
C GLU A 407 50.04 -26.99 12.62
N GLU A 408 49.96 -25.72 12.24
CA GLU A 408 50.38 -24.58 13.07
C GLU A 408 49.55 -24.48 14.35
N LEU A 409 48.22 -24.58 14.24
CA LEU A 409 47.31 -24.61 15.39
C LEU A 409 47.60 -25.81 16.29
N PHE A 410 47.81 -27.01 15.75
CA PHE A 410 48.27 -28.17 16.53
C PHE A 410 49.62 -27.92 17.22
N GLY A 411 50.56 -27.25 16.56
CA GLY A 411 51.83 -26.81 17.14
C GLY A 411 51.68 -25.77 18.26
N THR A 412 50.72 -24.83 18.16
CA THR A 412 50.40 -23.90 19.24
C THR A 412 49.67 -24.58 20.40
N PHE A 413 48.79 -25.56 20.13
CA PHE A 413 48.17 -26.39 21.17
C PHE A 413 49.20 -27.20 21.94
N GLN A 414 50.14 -27.87 21.26
CA GLN A 414 51.25 -28.56 21.93
C GLN A 414 52.13 -27.61 22.75
N LYS A 415 52.44 -26.41 22.24
CA LYS A 415 53.19 -25.41 23.01
C LYS A 415 52.42 -24.96 24.26
N ALA A 416 51.12 -24.70 24.13
CA ALA A 416 50.26 -24.34 25.26
C ALA A 416 50.17 -25.47 26.31
N SER A 417 49.95 -26.71 25.87
CA SER A 417 49.91 -27.90 26.74
C SER A 417 51.26 -28.13 27.42
N ALA A 418 52.36 -28.06 26.67
CA ALA A 418 53.70 -28.18 27.23
C ALA A 418 54.02 -27.06 28.23
N THR A 419 53.53 -25.83 28.03
CA THR A 419 53.68 -24.78 29.05
C THR A 419 52.86 -25.02 30.32
N SER A 420 51.76 -25.79 30.25
CA SER A 420 51.10 -26.30 31.47
C SER A 420 51.82 -27.52 32.08
N ASP A 421 52.37 -28.43 31.28
CA ASP A 421 53.13 -29.59 31.78
C ASP A 421 54.50 -29.18 32.39
N VAL A 422 55.08 -28.05 31.97
CA VAL A 422 56.31 -27.49 32.54
C VAL A 422 56.08 -26.86 33.94
N GLN A 423 54.84 -26.65 34.38
CA GLN A 423 54.54 -26.45 35.81
C GLN A 423 54.53 -27.75 36.62
N SER A 424 54.64 -28.92 35.97
CA SER A 424 54.57 -30.24 36.61
C SER A 424 55.92 -30.97 36.74
N SER A 425 57.05 -30.41 36.27
CA SER A 425 58.37 -31.04 36.45
C SER A 425 59.56 -30.06 36.48
N LYS A 426 60.43 -30.27 37.47
CA LYS A 426 61.81 -29.75 37.57
C LYS A 426 62.69 -30.92 38.03
N PRO A 427 63.95 -31.06 37.59
CA PRO A 427 64.72 -32.27 37.83
C PRO A 427 65.42 -32.30 39.21
N GLU A 428 65.43 -33.49 39.79
CA GLU A 428 66.33 -33.92 40.86
C GLU A 428 67.81 -33.80 40.44
N PRO A 429 68.72 -33.54 41.40
CA PRO A 429 69.62 -34.63 41.78
C PRO A 429 70.10 -34.64 43.25
N GLY A 430 69.65 -35.61 44.05
CA GLY A 430 70.54 -36.40 44.89
C GLY A 430 70.13 -36.62 46.36
N GLU A 431 69.74 -37.87 46.63
CA GLU A 431 69.72 -38.55 47.95
C GLU A 431 68.66 -38.14 49.01
N VAL A 432 68.44 -39.09 49.94
CA VAL A 432 67.66 -39.05 51.19
C VAL A 432 66.14 -38.77 51.13
N ASP A 433 65.41 -39.85 50.84
CA ASP A 433 64.28 -40.37 51.64
C ASP A 433 63.48 -39.38 52.52
N THR A 434 62.24 -39.04 52.08
CA THR A 434 61.03 -39.12 52.92
C THR A 434 59.75 -38.92 52.08
N ASN A 435 58.62 -39.48 52.55
CA ASN A 435 57.31 -39.29 51.90
C ASN A 435 56.76 -37.87 52.11
N ALA A 436 56.28 -37.23 51.05
CA ALA A 436 55.51 -35.99 51.11
C ALA A 436 54.43 -35.99 50.01
N ASP A 437 53.41 -36.82 50.18
CA ASP A 437 52.18 -36.75 49.39
C ASP A 437 51.45 -35.44 49.75
N VAL A 438 51.40 -34.49 48.82
CA VAL A 438 50.69 -33.22 49.03
C VAL A 438 49.26 -33.41 48.53
N GLU A 439 48.39 -33.93 49.39
CA GLU A 439 46.96 -34.00 49.12
C GLU A 439 46.44 -32.59 48.73
N GLU A 440 45.99 -32.43 47.47
CA GLU A 440 45.23 -31.23 47.06
C GLU A 440 43.97 -31.18 47.95
N THR A 441 43.94 -30.25 48.89
CA THR A 441 42.96 -30.31 49.96
C THR A 441 41.55 -30.10 49.42
N GLU A 442 40.53 -30.63 50.09
CA GLU A 442 39.14 -30.33 49.71
C GLU A 442 38.84 -28.82 49.76
N ALA A 443 39.61 -28.03 50.52
CA ALA A 443 39.52 -26.58 50.51
C ALA A 443 39.99 -25.95 49.19
N ASP A 444 41.08 -26.43 48.58
CA ASP A 444 41.59 -25.93 47.30
C ASP A 444 40.61 -26.26 46.15
N LYS A 445 40.07 -27.48 46.15
CA LYS A 445 39.03 -27.91 45.20
C LYS A 445 37.74 -27.10 45.36
N GLU A 446 37.31 -26.83 46.60
CA GLU A 446 36.15 -25.98 46.88
C GLU A 446 36.41 -24.52 46.46
N GLN A 447 37.63 -23.99 46.68
CA GLN A 447 38.01 -22.65 46.26
C GLN A 447 37.99 -22.52 44.73
N ARG A 448 38.58 -23.47 44.00
CA ARG A 448 38.53 -23.51 42.53
C ARG A 448 37.11 -23.69 41.99
N ARG A 449 36.26 -24.44 42.71
CA ARG A 449 34.82 -24.57 42.43
C ARG A 449 34.06 -23.25 42.69
N ARG A 450 34.45 -22.47 43.69
CA ARG A 450 33.92 -21.15 44.01
C ARG A 450 34.32 -20.11 42.95
N GLU A 451 35.59 -20.03 42.58
CA GLU A 451 36.09 -19.14 41.52
C GLU A 451 35.38 -19.38 40.19
N ARG A 452 35.15 -20.65 39.81
CA ARG A 452 34.42 -20.99 38.58
C ARG A 452 32.95 -20.56 38.62
N LYS A 453 32.29 -20.65 39.78
CA LYS A 453 30.92 -20.12 40.00
C LYS A 453 30.92 -18.59 39.93
N GLU A 454 31.87 -17.94 40.60
CA GLU A 454 32.00 -16.47 40.64
C GLU A 454 32.26 -15.88 39.24
N ARG A 455 33.14 -16.51 38.45
CA ARG A 455 33.39 -16.10 37.06
C ARG A 455 32.16 -16.26 36.17
N ALA A 456 31.35 -17.32 36.36
CA ALA A 456 30.10 -17.51 35.62
C ALA A 456 28.99 -16.53 36.04
N VAL A 457 28.94 -16.16 37.33
CA VAL A 457 28.06 -15.08 37.82
C VAL A 457 28.49 -13.74 37.23
N LYS A 458 29.78 -13.41 37.27
CA LYS A 458 30.34 -12.16 36.74
C LYS A 458 30.11 -11.99 35.23
N ASP A 459 30.31 -13.04 34.44
CA ASP A 459 30.02 -13.04 32.99
C ASP A 459 28.52 -12.80 32.71
N ARG A 460 27.64 -13.45 33.47
CA ARG A 460 26.19 -13.25 33.39
C ARG A 460 25.78 -11.82 33.82
N GLU A 461 26.37 -11.28 34.88
CA GLU A 461 26.15 -9.91 35.34
C GLU A 461 26.64 -8.87 34.31
N GLU A 462 27.81 -9.10 33.70
CA GLU A 462 28.37 -8.24 32.67
C GLU A 462 27.51 -8.26 31.40
N LYS A 463 27.02 -9.43 30.99
CA LYS A 463 26.04 -9.56 29.91
C LYS A 463 24.75 -8.79 30.22
N ILE A 464 24.14 -9.01 31.39
CA ILE A 464 22.93 -8.29 31.84
C ILE A 464 23.18 -6.78 31.91
N ARG A 465 24.37 -6.34 32.34
CA ARG A 465 24.77 -4.93 32.38
C ARG A 465 24.88 -4.34 30.96
N SER A 466 25.41 -5.11 30.00
CA SER A 466 25.48 -4.70 28.59
C SER A 466 24.09 -4.60 27.94
N GLU A 467 23.18 -5.52 28.28
CA GLU A 467 21.80 -5.54 27.78
C GLU A 467 20.99 -4.39 28.39
N ARG A 468 21.13 -4.12 29.69
CA ARG A 468 20.55 -2.94 30.35
C ARG A 468 21.09 -1.64 29.78
N SER A 469 22.40 -1.53 29.54
CA SER A 469 23.03 -0.33 28.97
C SER A 469 22.52 -0.02 27.55
N LYS A 470 22.35 -1.05 26.70
CA LYS A 470 21.71 -0.92 25.38
C LYS A 470 20.26 -0.45 25.51
N LEU A 471 19.46 -1.13 26.33
CA LEU A 471 18.05 -0.82 26.54
C LEU A 471 17.85 0.59 27.13
N GLU A 472 18.71 1.03 28.05
CA GLU A 472 18.72 2.39 28.60
C GLU A 472 19.17 3.43 27.56
N SER A 473 20.07 3.08 26.64
CA SER A 473 20.46 3.93 25.52
C SER A 473 19.30 4.11 24.53
N ASP A 474 18.56 3.04 24.22
CA ASP A 474 17.38 3.08 23.34
C ASP A 474 16.19 3.80 24.01
N ILE A 475 15.99 3.63 25.33
CA ILE A 475 15.02 4.42 26.10
C ILE A 475 15.41 5.91 26.10
N ASN A 476 16.67 6.26 26.34
CA ASN A 476 17.07 7.66 26.31
C ASN A 476 17.00 8.27 24.91
N ARG A 477 17.32 7.51 23.85
CA ARG A 477 17.16 7.93 22.45
C ARG A 477 15.68 8.16 22.09
N SER A 478 14.79 7.24 22.46
CA SER A 478 13.35 7.39 22.21
C SER A 478 12.74 8.53 23.04
N ARG A 479 13.10 8.67 24.32
CA ARG A 479 12.68 9.80 25.17
C ARG A 479 13.18 11.15 24.64
N GLN A 480 14.43 11.27 24.22
CA GLN A 480 14.94 12.50 23.60
C GLN A 480 14.19 12.84 22.30
N GLY A 481 13.83 11.83 21.50
CA GLY A 481 12.97 12.00 20.32
C GLY A 481 11.55 12.46 20.67
N LEU A 482 10.95 11.86 21.70
CA LEU A 482 9.60 12.19 22.17
C LEU A 482 9.56 13.63 22.71
N ASN A 483 10.40 13.94 23.70
CA ASN A 483 10.54 15.28 24.27
C ASN A 483 10.79 16.34 23.19
N ARG A 484 11.60 16.04 22.16
CA ARG A 484 11.80 16.96 21.04
C ARG A 484 10.51 17.17 20.24
N SER A 485 9.82 16.09 19.86
CA SER A 485 8.58 16.18 19.09
C SER A 485 7.47 16.92 19.86
N GLU A 486 7.42 16.73 21.18
CA GLU A 486 6.51 17.42 22.11
C GLU A 486 6.83 18.92 22.16
N ASN A 487 8.10 19.29 22.43
CA ASN A 487 8.54 20.69 22.38
C ASN A 487 8.26 21.36 21.01
N GLU A 488 8.51 20.66 19.90
CA GLU A 488 8.18 21.17 18.56
C GLU A 488 6.66 21.32 18.34
N MET A 489 5.84 20.44 18.92
CA MET A 489 4.38 20.51 18.84
C MET A 489 3.81 21.64 19.69
N GLU A 490 4.25 21.78 20.95
CA GLU A 490 3.87 22.90 21.82
C GLU A 490 4.22 24.25 21.20
N PHE A 491 5.42 24.37 20.61
CA PHE A 491 5.84 25.59 19.92
C PHE A 491 4.98 25.86 18.68
N ARG A 492 4.71 24.85 17.83
CA ARG A 492 3.78 24.99 16.69
C ARG A 492 2.37 25.42 17.13
N THR A 493 1.84 24.87 18.24
CA THR A 493 0.53 25.24 18.79
C THR A 493 0.52 26.69 19.28
N MET A 494 1.56 27.10 20.02
CA MET A 494 1.74 28.50 20.45
C MET A 494 1.83 29.47 19.26
N LEU A 495 2.52 29.10 18.16
CA LEU A 495 2.53 29.89 16.93
C LEU A 495 1.13 30.01 16.30
N VAL A 496 0.32 28.94 16.31
CA VAL A 496 -1.07 28.95 15.80
C VAL A 496 -1.98 29.85 16.64
N ASP A 497 -1.81 29.86 17.97
CA ASP A 497 -2.59 30.71 18.87
C ASP A 497 -2.27 32.20 18.64
N ALA A 498 -0.96 32.53 18.62
CA ALA A 498 -0.44 33.89 18.67
C ALA A 498 -0.31 34.57 17.29
N ILE A 499 -0.01 33.81 16.23
CA ILE A 499 0.28 34.34 14.89
C ILE A 499 -0.77 33.84 13.90
N ARG A 500 -1.62 34.77 13.48
CA ARG A 500 -2.72 34.56 12.51
C ARG A 500 -2.57 35.39 11.24
N ASP A 501 -1.46 36.10 11.12
CA ASP A 501 -1.18 37.00 10.01
C ASP A 501 0.01 36.47 9.19
N PRO A 502 -0.11 36.30 7.86
CA PRO A 502 0.94 35.72 7.04
C PRO A 502 2.06 36.71 6.66
N THR A 503 1.97 37.98 7.05
CA THR A 503 2.93 39.03 6.63
C THR A 503 4.02 39.36 7.66
N VAL A 504 3.88 38.86 8.90
CA VAL A 504 4.74 39.24 10.03
C VAL A 504 6.19 38.73 9.92
N SER A 505 7.13 39.52 10.44
CA SER A 505 8.53 39.11 10.65
C SER A 505 8.74 38.55 12.05
N TRP A 506 9.81 37.79 12.26
CA TRP A 506 10.15 37.25 13.58
C TRP A 506 10.31 38.36 14.62
N ASP A 507 11.03 39.42 14.28
CA ASP A 507 11.33 40.53 15.19
C ASP A 507 10.09 41.36 15.56
N SER A 508 9.07 41.41 14.68
CA SER A 508 7.82 42.11 15.00
C SER A 508 6.94 41.34 15.98
N VAL A 509 6.96 40.00 15.94
CA VAL A 509 6.19 39.17 16.88
C VAL A 509 6.96 38.81 18.16
N LEU A 510 8.29 38.84 18.13
CA LEU A 510 9.15 38.45 19.26
C LEU A 510 8.78 39.12 20.62
N PRO A 511 8.36 40.40 20.70
CA PRO A 511 7.86 40.98 21.95
C PRO A 511 6.58 40.33 22.48
N GLN A 512 5.65 39.97 21.58
CA GLN A 512 4.41 39.28 21.93
C GLN A 512 4.70 37.82 22.33
N LEU A 513 5.51 37.10 21.55
CA LEU A 513 5.87 35.70 21.84
C LEU A 513 6.53 35.57 23.23
N LYS A 514 7.39 36.51 23.62
CA LYS A 514 8.02 36.56 24.96
C LYS A 514 7.06 36.72 26.15
N THR A 515 5.77 37.00 25.91
CA THR A 515 4.76 37.02 26.97
C THR A 515 4.13 35.64 27.24
N ASP A 516 4.28 34.68 26.33
CA ASP A 516 3.74 33.32 26.50
C ASP A 516 4.75 32.44 27.27
N PRO A 517 4.37 31.83 28.41
CA PRO A 517 5.25 30.91 29.14
C PRO A 517 5.75 29.73 28.30
N ARG A 518 5.01 29.29 27.28
CA ARG A 518 5.41 28.23 26.35
C ARG A 518 6.60 28.64 25.48
N PHE A 519 6.74 29.93 25.19
CA PHE A 519 7.90 30.48 24.49
C PHE A 519 9.11 30.58 25.42
N THR A 520 8.95 31.13 26.63
CA THR A 520 10.06 31.32 27.58
C THR A 520 10.62 30.01 28.11
N ASN A 521 9.77 28.97 28.21
CA ASN A 521 10.16 27.66 28.74
C ASN A 521 10.54 26.66 27.63
N SER A 522 10.52 27.06 26.36
CA SER A 522 10.79 26.17 25.23
C SER A 522 12.23 25.66 25.23
N GLN A 523 12.41 24.34 25.16
CA GLN A 523 13.73 23.70 25.11
C GLN A 523 14.35 23.71 23.69
N LEU A 524 13.66 24.33 22.71
CA LEU A 524 14.09 24.37 21.32
C LEU A 524 15.19 25.42 21.09
N PRO A 525 16.29 25.10 20.39
CA PRO A 525 17.29 26.08 19.96
C PRO A 525 16.69 27.17 19.06
N LEU A 526 17.17 28.40 19.18
CA LEU A 526 16.68 29.57 18.42
C LEU A 526 16.60 29.34 16.90
N ASN A 527 17.61 28.69 16.30
CA ASN A 527 17.60 28.35 14.87
C ASN A 527 16.43 27.43 14.48
N HIS A 528 16.00 26.56 15.41
CA HIS A 528 14.86 25.69 15.19
C HIS A 528 13.53 26.43 15.44
N GLN A 529 13.46 27.28 16.47
CA GLN A 529 12.31 28.17 16.69
C GLN A 529 12.03 29.06 15.46
N LEU A 530 13.08 29.68 14.89
CA LEU A 530 13.02 30.45 13.64
C LEU A 530 12.52 29.60 12.46
N HIS A 531 13.03 28.37 12.30
CA HIS A 531 12.57 27.47 11.24
C HIS A 531 11.08 27.11 11.40
N LEU A 532 10.61 26.83 12.62
CA LEU A 532 9.19 26.56 12.89
C LEU A 532 8.31 27.81 12.63
N PHE A 533 8.78 29.00 13.00
CA PHE A 533 8.11 30.26 12.71
C PHE A 533 7.97 30.49 11.20
N HIS A 534 9.06 30.39 10.44
CA HIS A 534 9.01 30.58 8.99
C HIS A 534 8.14 29.52 8.29
N ALA A 535 8.20 28.26 8.75
CA ALA A 535 7.32 27.21 8.24
C ALA A 535 5.83 27.47 8.54
N HIS A 536 5.50 27.99 9.74
CA HIS A 536 4.12 28.38 10.10
C HIS A 536 3.63 29.56 9.25
N VAL A 537 4.43 30.62 9.13
CA VAL A 537 4.10 31.80 8.31
C VAL A 537 3.92 31.41 6.84
N GLU A 538 4.77 30.54 6.30
CA GLU A 538 4.62 30.03 4.93
C GLU A 538 3.40 29.10 4.78
N GLN A 539 3.03 28.35 5.83
CA GLN A 539 1.78 27.58 5.84
C GLN A 539 0.53 28.50 5.88
N LEU A 540 0.61 29.68 6.53
CA LEU A 540 -0.46 30.68 6.47
C LEU A 540 -0.53 31.33 5.08
N LYS A 541 0.62 31.75 4.51
CA LYS A 541 0.69 32.30 3.14
C LYS A 541 0.11 31.35 2.11
N SER A 542 0.58 30.10 2.08
CA SER A 542 0.10 29.08 1.13
C SER A 542 -1.39 28.77 1.27
N LYS A 543 -1.96 28.79 2.48
CA LYS A 543 -3.43 28.70 2.68
C LYS A 543 -4.18 29.89 2.07
N HIS A 544 -3.72 31.12 2.29
CA HIS A 544 -4.34 32.29 1.68
C HIS A 544 -4.14 32.32 0.15
N LEU A 545 -2.98 31.90 -0.36
CA LEU A 545 -2.72 31.76 -1.79
C LEU A 545 -3.66 30.73 -2.44
N ALA A 546 -3.83 29.55 -1.86
CA ALA A 546 -4.78 28.55 -2.36
C ALA A 546 -6.23 29.09 -2.38
N ASN A 547 -6.66 29.79 -1.33
CA ASN A 547 -7.98 30.43 -1.29
C ASN A 547 -8.12 31.54 -2.35
N LEU A 548 -7.07 32.31 -2.62
CA LEU A 548 -7.04 33.32 -3.68
C LEU A 548 -7.09 32.68 -5.08
N GLN A 549 -6.40 31.57 -5.29
CA GLN A 549 -6.45 30.79 -6.53
C GLN A 549 -7.84 30.19 -6.79
N VAL A 550 -8.59 29.83 -5.74
CA VAL A 550 -10.02 29.45 -5.86
C VAL A 550 -10.88 30.64 -6.28
N LEU A 551 -10.66 31.84 -5.71
CA LEU A 551 -11.36 33.05 -6.14
C LEU A 551 -11.05 33.39 -7.61
N PHE A 552 -9.77 33.31 -8.02
CA PHE A 552 -9.39 33.43 -9.42
C PHE A 552 -10.11 32.40 -10.28
N LEU A 553 -10.21 31.13 -9.89
CA LEU A 553 -10.94 30.11 -10.65
C LEU A 553 -12.44 30.43 -10.82
N THR A 554 -13.08 31.03 -9.82
CA THR A 554 -14.51 31.42 -9.92
C THR A 554 -14.77 32.59 -10.87
N HIS A 555 -13.79 33.48 -11.08
CA HIS A 555 -13.89 34.61 -12.02
C HIS A 555 -13.23 34.34 -13.38
N ALA A 556 -12.26 33.42 -13.44
CA ALA A 556 -11.50 33.01 -14.62
C ALA A 556 -11.50 31.48 -14.80
N PRO A 557 -12.66 30.87 -15.09
CA PRO A 557 -12.74 29.43 -15.36
C PRO A 557 -11.96 29.06 -16.63
N SER A 558 -11.95 29.92 -17.64
CA SER A 558 -11.21 29.73 -18.90
C SER A 558 -9.73 30.12 -18.76
N LEU A 559 -8.86 29.45 -19.54
CA LEU A 559 -7.46 29.86 -19.70
C LEU A 559 -7.33 31.18 -20.49
N ALA A 560 -8.36 31.54 -21.27
CA ALA A 560 -8.39 32.76 -22.09
C ALA A 560 -8.63 34.06 -21.30
N THR A 561 -9.02 33.99 -20.02
CA THR A 561 -9.48 35.15 -19.26
C THR A 561 -8.32 36.10 -18.90
N PRO A 562 -8.30 37.36 -19.35
CA PRO A 562 -7.26 38.32 -18.99
C PRO A 562 -7.51 38.95 -17.61
N PHE A 563 -6.45 39.37 -16.92
CA PHE A 563 -6.54 40.01 -15.60
C PHE A 563 -7.49 41.23 -15.58
N THR A 564 -7.49 42.01 -16.66
CA THR A 564 -8.35 43.19 -16.87
C THR A 564 -9.86 42.91 -16.88
N SER A 565 -10.27 41.64 -16.98
CA SER A 565 -11.68 41.22 -16.91
C SER A 565 -12.15 40.78 -15.51
N LEU A 566 -11.23 40.71 -14.54
CA LEU A 566 -11.54 40.34 -13.16
C LEU A 566 -12.13 41.52 -12.37
N PRO A 567 -12.97 41.26 -11.35
CA PRO A 567 -13.41 42.28 -10.40
C PRO A 567 -12.29 42.59 -9.38
N VAL A 568 -11.19 43.19 -9.85
CA VAL A 568 -9.92 43.41 -9.10
C VAL A 568 -10.15 44.04 -7.72
N SER A 569 -11.02 45.06 -7.60
CA SER A 569 -11.34 45.69 -6.31
C SER A 569 -11.97 44.70 -5.31
N SER A 570 -12.99 43.95 -5.74
CA SER A 570 -13.65 42.92 -4.93
C SER A 570 -12.69 41.79 -4.52
N ILE A 571 -11.74 41.44 -5.39
CA ILE A 571 -10.70 40.45 -5.08
C ILE A 571 -9.70 41.00 -4.07
N LEU A 572 -9.30 42.28 -4.15
CA LEU A 572 -8.42 42.91 -3.15
C LEU A 572 -9.10 43.08 -1.78
N GLU A 573 -10.38 43.42 -1.76
CA GLU A 573 -11.21 43.47 -0.54
C GLU A 573 -11.47 42.08 0.07
N SER A 574 -11.28 41.00 -0.70
CA SER A 574 -11.47 39.63 -0.22
C SER A 574 -10.44 39.22 0.82
N GLN A 575 -10.88 38.42 1.80
CA GLN A 575 -10.07 38.01 2.95
C GLN A 575 -8.68 37.43 2.58
N PRO A 576 -8.52 36.60 1.52
CA PRO A 576 -7.21 36.09 1.12
C PRO A 576 -6.22 37.16 0.64
N ALA A 577 -6.65 38.08 -0.25
CA ALA A 577 -5.78 39.13 -0.76
C ALA A 577 -5.46 40.18 0.32
N ALA A 578 -6.49 40.61 1.05
CA ALA A 578 -6.36 41.54 2.17
C ALA A 578 -5.44 41.00 3.28
N LYS A 579 -5.38 39.67 3.48
CA LYS A 579 -4.42 39.06 4.42
C LYS A 579 -3.02 38.87 3.88
N LEU A 580 -2.83 38.71 2.58
CA LEU A 580 -1.50 38.66 1.96
C LEU A 580 -0.89 40.07 1.79
N GLY A 581 -1.71 41.13 1.93
CA GLY A 581 -1.26 42.52 1.83
C GLY A 581 -0.98 42.97 0.39
N PHE A 582 -1.56 42.29 -0.61
CA PHE A 582 -1.27 42.53 -2.01
C PHE A 582 -1.82 43.88 -2.51
N ASP A 583 -1.04 44.55 -3.33
CA ASP A 583 -1.52 45.64 -4.19
C ASP A 583 -2.02 45.10 -5.56
N ILE A 584 -2.48 46.00 -6.43
CA ILE A 584 -2.99 45.65 -7.76
C ILE A 584 -1.94 44.91 -8.61
N ARG A 585 -0.66 45.29 -8.53
CA ARG A 585 0.43 44.71 -9.33
C ARG A 585 0.83 43.34 -8.82
N GLN A 586 0.93 43.19 -7.50
CA GLN A 586 1.19 41.90 -6.86
C GLN A 586 0.05 40.91 -7.13
N LEU A 587 -1.20 41.38 -7.17
CA LEU A 587 -2.34 40.56 -7.59
C LEU A 587 -2.26 40.16 -9.06
N GLU A 588 -1.83 41.07 -9.95
CA GLU A 588 -1.63 40.81 -11.39
C GLU A 588 -0.50 39.79 -11.63
N GLU A 589 0.68 39.99 -11.02
CA GLU A 589 1.82 39.05 -11.06
C GLU A 589 1.43 37.65 -10.54
N MET A 590 0.65 37.59 -9.45
CA MET A 590 0.16 36.34 -8.88
C MET A 590 -0.91 35.67 -9.75
N TYR A 591 -1.78 36.44 -10.41
CA TYR A 591 -2.74 35.92 -11.37
C TYR A 591 -2.04 35.37 -12.62
N GLU A 592 -1.09 36.11 -13.20
CA GLU A 592 -0.28 35.63 -14.32
C GLU A 592 0.47 34.35 -13.96
N ARG A 593 1.08 34.30 -12.76
CA ARG A 593 1.79 33.11 -12.29
C ARG A 593 0.85 31.91 -12.22
N TRP A 594 -0.29 32.06 -11.57
CA TRP A 594 -1.31 31.00 -11.46
C TRP A 594 -1.83 30.57 -12.84
N GLN A 595 -2.05 31.51 -13.76
CA GLN A 595 -2.52 31.21 -15.12
C GLN A 595 -1.43 30.51 -15.95
N ARG A 596 -0.13 30.85 -15.76
CA ARG A 596 1.01 30.12 -16.35
C ARG A 596 1.10 28.69 -15.82
N GLU A 597 0.98 28.50 -14.51
CA GLU A 597 0.96 27.18 -13.85
C GLU A 597 -0.23 26.34 -14.39
N ARG A 598 -1.46 26.88 -14.40
CA ARG A 598 -2.64 26.25 -15.02
C ARG A 598 -2.46 25.91 -16.50
N THR A 599 -1.77 26.76 -17.27
CA THR A 599 -1.55 26.53 -18.70
C THR A 599 -0.54 25.41 -18.93
N GLN A 600 0.50 25.29 -18.10
CA GLN A 600 1.41 24.14 -18.12
C GLN A 600 0.70 22.83 -17.73
N ASP A 601 -0.14 22.86 -16.69
CA ASP A 601 -0.88 21.67 -16.25
C ASP A 601 -1.91 21.23 -17.29
N ALA A 602 -2.67 22.16 -17.87
CA ALA A 602 -3.58 21.87 -18.97
C ALA A 602 -2.84 21.39 -20.22
N ARG A 603 -1.64 21.92 -20.51
CA ARG A 603 -0.81 21.47 -21.64
C ARG A 603 -0.30 20.05 -21.43
N ARG A 604 0.17 19.71 -20.23
CA ARG A 604 0.57 18.34 -19.87
C ARG A 604 -0.60 17.38 -20.01
N ALA A 605 -1.80 17.75 -19.54
CA ALA A 605 -3.01 16.95 -19.73
C ALA A 605 -3.39 16.81 -21.22
N PHE A 606 -3.15 17.84 -22.05
CA PHE A 606 -3.33 17.76 -23.50
C PHE A 606 -2.32 16.81 -24.15
N ASP A 607 -1.07 16.78 -23.71
CA ASP A 607 -0.07 15.83 -24.22
C ASP A 607 -0.38 14.40 -23.76
N GLU A 608 -0.81 14.20 -22.50
CA GLU A 608 -1.31 12.93 -21.96
C GLU A 608 -2.49 12.38 -22.80
N MET A 609 -3.47 13.23 -23.12
CA MET A 609 -4.60 12.90 -24.01
C MET A 609 -4.16 12.36 -25.38
N LEU A 610 -3.10 12.91 -25.99
CA LEU A 610 -2.64 12.45 -27.30
C LEU A 610 -1.98 11.07 -27.23
N ASN A 611 -1.33 10.74 -26.10
CA ASN A 611 -0.74 9.42 -25.84
C ASN A 611 -1.79 8.36 -25.44
N GLU A 612 -2.87 8.77 -24.75
CA GLU A 612 -3.98 7.88 -24.39
C GLU A 612 -4.87 7.53 -25.60
N ASN A 613 -4.96 8.41 -26.59
CA ASN A 613 -5.89 8.25 -27.69
C ASN A 613 -5.36 7.26 -28.74
N ALA A 614 -5.80 6.00 -28.64
CA ALA A 614 -5.41 4.91 -29.53
C ALA A 614 -5.58 5.22 -31.03
N PHE A 615 -6.57 6.04 -31.45
CA PHE A 615 -6.73 6.44 -32.85
C PHE A 615 -5.60 7.40 -33.29
N VAL A 616 -5.25 8.37 -32.46
CA VAL A 616 -4.16 9.33 -32.73
C VAL A 616 -2.80 8.64 -32.68
N GLU A 617 -2.57 7.77 -31.70
CA GLU A 617 -1.39 6.90 -31.61
C GLU A 617 -1.25 6.01 -32.85
N PHE A 618 -2.30 5.27 -33.22
CA PHE A 618 -2.25 4.29 -34.31
C PHE A 618 -1.98 4.95 -35.65
N TRP A 619 -2.83 5.89 -36.08
CA TRP A 619 -2.66 6.56 -37.37
C TRP A 619 -1.44 7.48 -37.39
N GLY A 620 -1.10 8.11 -36.26
CA GLY A 620 0.08 8.96 -36.14
C GLY A 620 1.40 8.21 -36.25
N ARG A 621 1.47 6.97 -35.74
CA ARG A 621 2.60 6.07 -35.97
C ARG A 621 2.55 5.51 -37.39
N LEU A 622 1.41 4.98 -37.85
CA LEU A 622 1.28 4.33 -39.16
C LEU A 622 1.63 5.28 -40.32
N GLY A 623 1.27 6.56 -40.23
CA GLY A 623 1.70 7.60 -41.18
C GLY A 623 3.23 7.76 -41.33
N LYS A 624 4.03 7.28 -40.37
CA LYS A 624 5.50 7.26 -40.45
C LYS A 624 6.05 6.21 -41.41
N ILE A 625 5.29 5.16 -41.73
CA ILE A 625 5.71 4.10 -42.66
C ILE A 625 5.87 4.64 -44.10
N GLY A 626 5.32 5.81 -44.42
CA GLY A 626 5.63 6.53 -45.66
C GLY A 626 7.05 7.14 -45.73
N GLY A 627 7.83 7.09 -44.65
CA GLY A 627 9.10 7.80 -44.48
C GLY A 627 10.34 7.10 -45.05
N LYS A 628 10.46 6.98 -46.37
CA LYS A 628 11.73 6.72 -47.11
C LYS A 628 12.53 5.50 -46.60
N GLY A 629 12.05 4.29 -46.90
CA GLY A 629 12.82 3.06 -46.60
C GLY A 629 12.17 1.72 -46.93
N ILE A 630 10.90 1.67 -47.34
CA ILE A 630 10.19 0.43 -47.71
C ILE A 630 9.49 0.63 -49.04
N ASP A 631 10.24 0.39 -50.11
CA ASP A 631 9.82 0.31 -51.52
C ASP A 631 9.93 -1.14 -52.06
N GLU A 632 10.28 -2.09 -51.19
CA GLU A 632 10.03 -3.51 -51.41
C GLU A 632 8.53 -3.75 -51.20
N GLY A 633 7.86 -4.21 -52.26
CA GLY A 633 6.47 -4.64 -52.18
C GLY A 633 6.37 -5.94 -51.37
N ILE A 634 5.30 -6.09 -50.60
CA ILE A 634 4.89 -7.41 -50.12
C ILE A 634 4.55 -8.22 -51.38
N GLN A 635 5.31 -9.27 -51.65
CA GLN A 635 5.15 -10.05 -52.86
C GLN A 635 3.83 -10.82 -52.76
N ALA A 636 2.94 -10.59 -53.73
CA ALA A 636 1.58 -11.12 -53.72
C ALA A 636 1.54 -12.51 -54.37
N ASP A 637 2.20 -13.47 -53.71
CA ASP A 637 2.15 -14.88 -54.09
C ASP A 637 1.41 -15.68 -53.01
N ASP A 638 0.36 -16.39 -53.45
CA ASP A 638 -0.34 -17.50 -52.81
C ASP A 638 -1.16 -17.25 -51.51
N ILE A 639 -2.31 -16.57 -51.68
CA ILE A 639 -3.55 -16.85 -50.93
C ILE A 639 -4.70 -16.98 -51.95
N GLY A 640 -5.59 -17.95 -51.73
CA GLY A 640 -6.56 -18.45 -52.72
C GLY A 640 -7.77 -17.57 -53.05
N GLU A 641 -8.64 -18.13 -53.89
CA GLU A 641 -9.80 -17.51 -54.53
C GLU A 641 -10.99 -17.31 -53.57
N ASP A 642 -10.84 -16.44 -52.56
CA ASP A 642 -11.96 -15.93 -51.75
C ASP A 642 -11.84 -14.42 -51.48
N GLY A 643 -12.92 -13.69 -51.73
CA GLY A 643 -12.90 -12.24 -51.98
C GLY A 643 -12.92 -11.33 -50.75
N GLU A 644 -12.04 -11.52 -49.75
CA GLU A 644 -11.83 -10.51 -48.71
C GLU A 644 -11.00 -9.33 -49.24
N GLU A 645 -11.57 -8.12 -49.20
CA GLU A 645 -10.92 -6.90 -49.71
C GLU A 645 -9.79 -6.46 -48.77
N VAL A 646 -8.56 -6.88 -49.06
CA VAL A 646 -7.36 -6.56 -48.26
C VAL A 646 -7.05 -5.05 -48.33
N VAL A 647 -7.65 -4.28 -47.43
CA VAL A 647 -7.50 -2.83 -47.35
C VAL A 647 -6.05 -2.45 -47.01
N ASP A 648 -5.34 -1.83 -47.95
CA ASP A 648 -3.98 -1.33 -47.70
C ASP A 648 -3.99 -0.24 -46.60
N MET A 649 -3.54 -0.63 -45.42
CA MET A 649 -3.40 0.24 -44.25
C MET A 649 -2.41 1.40 -44.51
N LYS A 650 -1.44 1.24 -45.43
CA LYS A 650 -0.49 2.28 -45.90
C LYS A 650 -1.16 3.26 -46.87
N ALA A 651 -2.25 2.88 -47.54
CA ALA A 651 -3.10 3.77 -48.31
C ALA A 651 -4.08 4.52 -47.39
N LEU A 652 -4.76 3.82 -46.47
CA LEU A 652 -5.69 4.44 -45.53
C LEU A 652 -5.00 5.47 -44.61
N ALA A 653 -3.76 5.19 -44.19
CA ALA A 653 -2.96 6.14 -43.42
C ALA A 653 -2.50 7.39 -44.19
N LYS A 654 -2.63 7.41 -45.53
CA LYS A 654 -2.46 8.62 -46.35
C LYS A 654 -3.75 9.42 -46.49
N THR A 655 -4.92 8.82 -46.23
CA THR A 655 -6.22 9.50 -46.26
C THR A 655 -6.66 10.05 -44.91
N VAL A 656 -6.16 9.52 -43.79
CA VAL A 656 -6.44 10.04 -42.43
C VAL A 656 -5.77 11.40 -42.23
N ASP A 657 -6.51 12.44 -42.59
CA ASP A 657 -6.08 13.84 -42.54
C ASP A 657 -6.15 14.39 -41.09
N LEU A 658 -5.40 15.46 -40.78
CA LEU A 658 -5.37 16.06 -39.43
C LEU A 658 -6.78 16.41 -38.91
N LYS A 659 -7.70 16.73 -39.83
CA LYS A 659 -9.12 17.01 -39.57
C LYS A 659 -9.83 15.85 -38.88
N GLU A 660 -9.48 14.61 -39.20
CA GLU A 660 -10.12 13.42 -38.63
C GLU A 660 -9.68 13.18 -37.19
N MET A 661 -8.38 13.32 -36.92
CA MET A 661 -7.85 13.33 -35.55
C MET A 661 -8.49 14.44 -34.70
N VAL A 662 -8.65 15.64 -35.26
CA VAL A 662 -9.40 16.74 -34.60
C VAL A 662 -10.88 16.36 -34.40
N MET A 663 -11.52 15.68 -35.35
CA MET A 663 -12.92 15.24 -35.22
C MET A 663 -13.13 14.15 -34.15
N VAL A 664 -12.10 13.35 -33.83
CA VAL A 664 -12.09 12.42 -32.69
C VAL A 664 -11.85 13.18 -31.38
N LEU A 665 -10.87 14.09 -31.34
CA LEU A 665 -10.47 14.81 -30.12
C LEU A 665 -11.47 15.90 -29.67
N LYS A 666 -12.34 16.42 -30.56
CA LYS A 666 -13.25 17.56 -30.31
C LYS A 666 -14.12 17.46 -29.05
N ASN A 667 -14.36 16.26 -28.52
CA ASN A 667 -15.21 16.02 -27.35
C ASN A 667 -14.41 15.89 -26.03
N ASP A 668 -13.09 15.75 -26.06
CA ASP A 668 -12.28 15.69 -24.83
C ASP A 668 -12.16 17.09 -24.22
N LYS A 669 -12.44 17.19 -22.91
CA LYS A 669 -12.32 18.43 -22.13
C LYS A 669 -10.92 19.03 -22.23
N ARG A 670 -9.88 18.19 -22.29
CA ARG A 670 -8.46 18.58 -22.39
C ARG A 670 -8.15 19.23 -23.74
N TYR A 671 -8.80 18.80 -24.82
CA TYR A 671 -8.76 19.46 -26.12
C TYR A 671 -9.49 20.81 -26.10
N LEU A 672 -10.69 20.84 -25.51
CA LEU A 672 -11.55 22.03 -25.40
C LEU A 672 -10.96 23.16 -24.54
N MET A 673 -10.12 22.85 -23.53
CA MET A 673 -9.39 23.87 -22.75
C MET A 673 -8.63 24.88 -23.63
N PHE A 674 -8.22 24.48 -24.83
CA PHE A 674 -7.47 25.29 -25.79
C PHE A 674 -8.30 25.82 -26.97
N ASP A 675 -9.65 25.86 -26.86
CA ASP A 675 -10.54 26.46 -27.88
C ASP A 675 -10.21 27.92 -28.22
N HIS A 676 -9.58 28.64 -27.29
CA HIS A 676 -9.16 30.03 -27.46
C HIS A 676 -7.87 30.21 -28.28
N VAL A 677 -7.14 29.12 -28.58
CA VAL A 677 -5.91 29.12 -29.38
C VAL A 677 -5.89 27.93 -30.36
N PRO A 678 -6.86 27.83 -31.29
CA PRO A 678 -7.07 26.65 -32.12
C PRO A 678 -5.84 26.30 -32.99
N GLU A 679 -5.21 27.29 -33.62
CA GLU A 679 -4.00 27.12 -34.42
C GLU A 679 -2.83 26.51 -33.62
N GLN A 680 -2.70 26.92 -32.36
CA GLN A 680 -1.61 26.50 -31.48
C GLN A 680 -1.80 25.06 -30.98
N ARG A 681 -3.03 24.63 -30.66
CA ARG A 681 -3.30 23.22 -30.33
C ARG A 681 -3.17 22.29 -31.54
N GLU A 682 -3.58 22.74 -32.74
CA GLU A 682 -3.31 21.97 -33.96
C GLU A 682 -1.81 21.89 -34.26
N ARG A 683 -1.06 22.96 -33.99
CA ARG A 683 0.41 22.93 -34.07
C ARG A 683 0.98 21.92 -33.09
N TRP A 684 0.53 21.87 -31.84
CA TRP A 684 0.98 20.85 -30.88
C TRP A 684 0.61 19.43 -31.30
N LEU A 685 -0.56 19.22 -31.91
CA LEU A 685 -0.93 17.95 -32.50
C LEU A 685 0.03 17.57 -33.65
N ARG A 686 0.34 18.49 -34.57
CA ARG A 686 1.37 18.28 -35.61
C ARG A 686 2.75 17.99 -35.00
N ASP A 687 3.18 18.76 -34.01
CA ASP A 687 4.47 18.60 -33.33
C ASP A 687 4.55 17.23 -32.63
N TYR A 688 3.47 16.76 -32.00
CA TYR A 688 3.36 15.42 -31.41
C TYR A 688 3.45 14.32 -32.48
N LEU A 689 2.66 14.43 -33.55
CA LEU A 689 2.70 13.52 -34.70
C LEU A 689 4.06 13.51 -35.40
N THR A 690 4.85 14.59 -35.36
CA THR A 690 6.23 14.57 -35.87
C THR A 690 7.19 13.77 -34.99
N GLN A 691 6.93 13.67 -33.68
CA GLN A 691 7.77 12.98 -32.69
C GLN A 691 7.45 11.48 -32.53
N LEU A 692 6.25 11.03 -32.92
CA LEU A 692 5.92 9.60 -32.94
C LEU A 692 6.91 8.79 -33.79
N ALA A 693 7.38 7.68 -33.24
CA ALA A 693 8.17 6.68 -33.96
C ALA A 693 7.28 5.87 -34.92
N ALA A 694 7.88 5.23 -35.92
CA ALA A 694 7.17 4.24 -36.73
C ALA A 694 6.73 3.03 -35.86
N PRO A 695 5.65 2.31 -36.24
CA PRO A 695 5.28 1.06 -35.59
C PRO A 695 6.44 0.07 -35.67
N LYS A 696 6.66 -0.68 -34.59
CA LYS A 696 7.57 -1.83 -34.64
C LYS A 696 6.89 -2.93 -35.43
N LEU A 697 7.22 -3.05 -36.71
CA LEU A 697 6.85 -4.20 -37.54
C LEU A 697 7.46 -5.46 -36.88
N SER A 698 6.61 -6.28 -36.29
CA SER A 698 6.97 -7.59 -35.74
C SER A 698 7.13 -8.60 -36.88
N VAL A 699 8.20 -8.44 -37.66
CA VAL A 699 8.54 -9.34 -38.76
C VAL A 699 9.03 -10.66 -38.18
N HIS A 700 8.20 -11.69 -38.27
CA HIS A 700 8.61 -13.07 -38.05
C HIS A 700 8.82 -13.71 -39.42
N ILE A 701 10.08 -13.69 -39.89
CA ILE A 701 10.48 -14.46 -41.06
C ILE A 701 10.74 -15.90 -40.55
N PRO A 702 10.03 -16.92 -41.06
CA PRO A 702 10.52 -18.28 -40.96
C PRO A 702 11.75 -18.41 -41.86
N GLU A 703 12.87 -18.88 -41.32
CA GLU A 703 14.03 -19.22 -42.14
C GLU A 703 13.73 -20.52 -42.89
N SER A 704 13.71 -20.46 -44.23
CA SER A 704 13.64 -21.66 -45.07
C SER A 704 14.92 -22.48 -44.97
N MET A 705 14.80 -23.80 -45.13
CA MET A 705 15.91 -24.70 -45.44
C MET A 705 16.46 -24.47 -46.85
#